data_AF-A0AAD9A1N2-F1
#
_entry.id   AF-A0AAD9A1N2-F1
#
_cell.length_a   1.000
_cell.length_b   1.000
_cell.length_c   1.000
_cell.angle_alpha   90.00
_cell.angle_beta   90.00
_cell.angle_gamma   90.00
#
_symmetry.space_group_name_H-M   'P 1'
#
loop_
_entity.id
_entity.type
_entity.pdbx_description
1 polymer ?
#
loop_
_entity_poly.entity_id
_entity_poly.type
_entity_poly.pdbx_seq_one_letter_code
_entity_poly.pdbx_strand_id
1 'polypeptide(L)'
;MGDQQQARGGWWTNPHDPESTDPELLKQNSEIRTFKTDRYTYADIRIFYKRHQQADQLPKPPIPLLVFIHGLGGSVAQFHPLLTSLVHISSCLAIDLPGCGRSKFAQTSWDAYSPEALAELLEVIIDEYRQKEPDRNVVLIGHSMGTTMCAQLASRNTTHRTDLRTHIVGLVAICPVSGPPPADKTALFRKLLWVPGWLFDLWRAYDRWGGPQSASVSRFVGPGADLELRKLQDRFNNQSRTPVWRRMAWGSLPTFKNGVARGGVPGKDVWAGVDVPVYLVGGEADKLTPPGEVGKIEEYLQTKAPLSPETGSEDGHETVVDSAAPVNTSQNVTDYVPESIDDIRDEDFQRDRRLDEGADTTEDPSTPDESSPANLPPQPRHPTKVVKSIIIPAPANHAVLFMPSTARVLAHHISDFLACHVTGRFSLKWQLQYLSREGKWDVKNLAKWKNVVPVSLPIGPKGKPAVFRAMKTLREADDVHCPAEFVKNWGKIIKDVVDISHDQPVYDPRSMEKGGVRYHKFATVSKVPPSEGEVAHFVALVDKLREEQKKRAEEERWEAVNGENQVIGVHCHYGFNRTGYFIVCYLVERCGLGVQEAIDTFAEARPNGIRHSHFLDKLHQVYVINNYINNYNYYYNNNDTDNHNNHHNHNYNHNHNKKTKMNRFRVYATVTLSGTVASPRTFHACKLSHDFGSAPAPKPAQQQQNNTIAAADIESDVQKLAALVKSARAATERIEGHVGVRGCIVDDGRKLAGPLYRAIGFDVNVFQKVDNADVIRRKLASSFSSKVEVKGEGEGGKVLERLREVQ
;
A
#
# COMPACT_ATOMS: atom_id res chain seq x y z
N MET A 1 -12.90 33.66 -17.21
CA MET A 1 -11.53 34.04 -16.82
C MET A 1 -11.03 33.11 -15.72
N GLY A 2 -10.86 31.80 -16.00
CA GLY A 2 -10.32 30.82 -15.04
C GLY A 2 -8.87 30.42 -15.34
N ASP A 3 -8.53 30.34 -16.63
CA ASP A 3 -7.34 29.58 -17.08
C ASP A 3 -6.06 30.43 -17.24
N GLN A 4 -5.96 31.58 -16.57
CA GLN A 4 -4.74 32.42 -16.58
C GLN A 4 -4.03 32.56 -15.23
N GLN A 5 -4.50 31.91 -14.16
CA GLN A 5 -3.80 31.88 -12.87
C GLN A 5 -2.90 30.66 -12.64
N GLN A 6 -3.01 29.58 -13.43
CA GLN A 6 -2.10 28.41 -13.31
C GLN A 6 -0.72 28.62 -13.96
N ALA A 7 -0.52 29.68 -14.77
CA ALA A 7 0.73 29.94 -15.49
C ALA A 7 1.71 30.90 -14.77
N ARG A 8 1.60 31.04 -13.43
CA ARG A 8 2.52 31.86 -12.61
C ARG A 8 3.13 31.11 -11.40
N GLY A 9 3.18 29.78 -11.46
CA GLY A 9 3.74 28.90 -10.42
C GLY A 9 5.13 28.36 -10.71
N GLY A 10 6.09 29.22 -11.06
CA GLY A 10 7.48 28.80 -11.29
C GLY A 10 8.34 28.93 -10.03
N TRP A 11 8.98 27.80 -9.65
CA TRP A 11 10.15 27.62 -8.75
C TRP A 11 9.85 26.73 -7.52
N TRP A 12 10.35 25.49 -7.58
CA TRP A 12 10.54 24.52 -6.48
C TRP A 12 9.32 24.23 -5.56
N THR A 13 8.34 23.47 -6.05
CA THR A 13 7.43 22.74 -5.15
C THR A 13 8.20 21.63 -4.43
N ASN A 14 8.20 21.65 -3.09
CA ASN A 14 8.84 20.62 -2.28
C ASN A 14 8.12 19.27 -2.46
N PRO A 15 8.76 18.23 -3.03
CA PRO A 15 8.10 16.95 -3.31
C PRO A 15 7.75 16.13 -2.05
N HIS A 16 8.15 16.61 -0.88
CA HIS A 16 7.84 16.01 0.42
C HIS A 16 6.89 16.87 1.26
N ASP A 17 6.39 18.00 0.75
CA ASP A 17 5.49 18.87 1.52
C ASP A 17 4.20 18.12 1.94
N PRO A 18 3.83 18.11 3.25
CA PRO A 18 2.66 17.37 3.74
C PRO A 18 1.31 17.79 3.18
N GLU A 19 1.16 19.02 2.65
CA GLU A 19 -0.12 19.53 2.19
C GLU A 19 -0.38 19.20 0.71
N SER A 20 0.59 19.49 -0.15
CA SER A 20 0.57 19.10 -1.57
C SER A 20 0.46 17.58 -1.73
N THR A 21 1.23 16.81 -0.96
CA THR A 21 1.25 15.33 -1.03
C THR A 21 0.13 14.62 -0.26
N ASP A 22 -0.75 15.35 0.44
CA ASP A 22 -1.85 14.75 1.21
C ASP A 22 -2.87 14.05 0.27
N PRO A 23 -3.23 12.78 0.50
CA PRO A 23 -4.23 12.08 -0.31
C PRO A 23 -5.60 12.75 -0.27
N GLU A 24 -6.32 12.72 -1.39
CA GLU A 24 -7.59 13.43 -1.56
C GLU A 24 -8.67 13.01 -0.54
N LEU A 25 -8.76 11.70 -0.23
CA LEU A 25 -9.62 11.17 0.83
C LEU A 25 -9.38 11.89 2.16
N LEU A 26 -8.12 12.16 2.50
CA LEU A 26 -7.77 12.82 3.74
C LEU A 26 -7.98 14.33 3.65
N LYS A 27 -7.62 14.98 2.53
CA LYS A 27 -7.88 16.42 2.30
C LYS A 27 -9.35 16.79 2.50
N GLN A 28 -10.25 16.01 1.91
CA GLN A 28 -11.71 16.26 1.95
C GLN A 28 -12.38 15.98 3.30
N ASN A 29 -11.73 15.20 4.18
CA ASN A 29 -12.34 14.71 5.43
C ASN A 29 -11.44 15.00 6.65
N SER A 30 -10.54 16.00 6.56
CA SER A 30 -9.73 16.48 7.68
C SER A 30 -10.15 17.87 8.12
N GLU A 31 -10.26 18.08 9.42
CA GLU A 31 -10.36 19.38 10.06
C GLU A 31 -9.12 19.66 10.92
N ILE A 32 -8.81 20.93 11.17
CA ILE A 32 -7.71 21.37 12.03
C ILE A 32 -8.32 22.10 13.24
N ARG A 33 -8.06 21.58 14.45
CA ARG A 33 -8.69 22.06 15.69
C ARG A 33 -7.70 22.15 16.84
N THR A 34 -8.02 22.99 17.81
CA THR A 34 -7.24 23.13 19.05
C THR A 34 -7.91 22.33 20.17
N PHE A 35 -7.12 21.54 20.89
CA PHE A 35 -7.58 20.72 22.02
C PHE A 35 -6.86 21.13 23.31
N LYS A 36 -7.57 21.07 24.43
CA LYS A 36 -7.04 21.39 25.75
C LYS A 36 -7.15 20.17 26.66
N THR A 37 -6.03 19.83 27.28
CA THR A 37 -5.88 18.81 28.33
C THR A 37 -5.69 19.52 29.68
N ASP A 38 -5.59 18.80 30.80
CA ASP A 38 -5.36 19.44 32.12
C ASP A 38 -3.94 20.01 32.22
N ARG A 39 -3.02 19.48 31.40
CA ARG A 39 -1.60 19.84 31.40
C ARG A 39 -1.26 20.87 30.33
N TYR A 40 -1.79 20.69 29.12
CA TYR A 40 -1.36 21.43 27.92
C TYR A 40 -2.50 21.76 26.96
N THR A 41 -2.39 22.90 26.29
CA THR A 41 -3.15 23.21 25.07
C THR A 41 -2.33 22.82 23.85
N TYR A 42 -2.95 22.07 22.94
CA TYR A 42 -2.38 21.63 21.68
C TYR A 42 -3.14 22.31 20.53
N ALA A 43 -2.54 23.35 19.96
CA ALA A 43 -3.13 24.12 18.86
C ALA A 43 -2.88 23.47 17.49
N ASP A 44 -3.86 23.64 16.61
CA ASP A 44 -3.83 23.23 15.20
C ASP A 44 -3.46 21.75 14.98
N ILE A 45 -4.18 20.87 15.67
CA ILE A 45 -4.13 19.42 15.50
C ILE A 45 -5.07 18.99 14.38
N ARG A 46 -4.56 18.23 13.42
CA ARG A 46 -5.35 17.65 12.33
C ARG A 46 -6.07 16.39 12.79
N ILE A 47 -7.38 16.40 12.58
CA ILE A 47 -8.29 15.27 12.79
C ILE A 47 -8.90 14.88 11.46
N PHE A 48 -8.63 13.68 10.98
CA PHE A 48 -9.42 13.05 9.93
C PHE A 48 -10.66 12.42 10.57
N TYR A 49 -11.85 12.79 10.10
CA TYR A 49 -13.10 12.12 10.49
C TYR A 49 -13.98 11.91 9.27
N LYS A 50 -14.23 10.65 8.93
CA LYS A 50 -15.18 10.25 7.90
C LYS A 50 -16.28 9.40 8.54
N ARG A 51 -17.48 9.99 8.66
CA ARG A 51 -18.68 9.26 9.09
C ARG A 51 -19.05 8.20 8.06
N HIS A 52 -19.53 7.04 8.52
CA HIS A 52 -20.03 6.00 7.62
C HIS A 52 -21.20 6.51 6.77
N GLN A 53 -21.20 6.19 5.47
CA GLN A 53 -22.18 6.76 4.54
C GLN A 53 -23.63 6.35 4.85
N GLN A 54 -23.84 5.19 5.48
CA GLN A 54 -25.15 4.65 5.81
C GLN A 54 -25.41 4.62 7.33
N ALA A 55 -24.70 5.45 8.11
CA ALA A 55 -24.79 5.48 9.58
C ALA A 55 -26.21 5.72 10.14
N ASP A 56 -27.06 6.40 9.39
CA ASP A 56 -28.46 6.67 9.77
C ASP A 56 -29.44 5.56 9.34
N GLN A 57 -29.03 4.71 8.40
CA GLN A 57 -29.83 3.57 7.91
C GLN A 57 -29.50 2.27 8.64
N LEU A 58 -28.33 2.21 9.29
CA LEU A 58 -27.89 1.07 10.09
C LEU A 58 -28.52 1.08 11.50
N PRO A 59 -28.76 -0.10 12.09
CA PRO A 59 -29.44 -0.24 13.37
C PRO A 59 -28.61 0.33 14.53
N LYS A 60 -29.31 0.82 15.56
CA LYS A 60 -28.67 1.31 16.80
C LYS A 60 -28.32 0.12 17.75
N PRO A 61 -27.42 0.30 18.73
CA PRO A 61 -26.43 1.37 18.82
C PRO A 61 -25.52 1.40 17.58
N PRO A 62 -24.90 2.54 17.24
CA PRO A 62 -24.09 2.67 16.03
C PRO A 62 -22.89 1.71 16.03
N ILE A 63 -22.47 1.25 14.85
CA ILE A 63 -21.26 0.43 14.68
C ILE A 63 -20.05 1.13 15.35
N PRO A 64 -19.17 0.40 16.06
CA PRO A 64 -18.08 1.04 16.80
C PRO A 64 -17.15 1.88 15.89
N LEU A 65 -16.76 3.05 16.38
CA LEU A 65 -15.84 3.96 15.71
C LEU A 65 -14.46 3.33 15.58
N LEU A 66 -13.90 3.31 14.36
CA LEU A 66 -12.51 2.89 14.14
C LEU A 66 -11.57 4.09 14.34
N VAL A 67 -10.63 3.98 15.28
CA VAL A 67 -9.68 5.05 15.63
C VAL A 67 -8.27 4.65 15.26
N PHE A 68 -7.58 5.46 14.45
CA PHE A 68 -6.25 5.16 13.95
C PHE A 68 -5.18 6.07 14.58
N ILE A 69 -4.18 5.46 15.21
CA ILE A 69 -3.12 6.15 15.98
C ILE A 69 -1.74 5.75 15.44
N HIS A 70 -1.00 6.72 14.92
CA HIS A 70 0.28 6.47 14.24
C HIS A 70 1.47 6.38 15.21
N GLY A 71 2.56 5.76 14.75
CA GLY A 71 3.79 5.60 15.50
C GLY A 71 4.72 6.81 15.52
N LEU A 72 5.89 6.62 16.12
CA LEU A 72 6.95 7.63 16.27
C LEU A 72 7.40 8.18 14.91
N GLY A 73 7.21 9.49 14.71
CA GLY A 73 7.58 10.16 13.45
C GLY A 73 6.65 9.87 12.27
N GLY A 74 5.55 9.17 12.49
CA GLY A 74 4.53 8.86 11.51
C GLY A 74 3.51 9.99 11.28
N SER A 75 2.44 9.66 10.56
CA SER A 75 1.27 10.53 10.32
C SER A 75 0.05 9.70 9.88
N VAL A 76 -1.14 10.30 9.87
CA VAL A 76 -2.39 9.72 9.34
C VAL A 76 -2.25 9.27 7.89
N ALA A 77 -1.36 9.90 7.11
CA ALA A 77 -1.12 9.53 5.71
C ALA A 77 -0.60 8.09 5.57
N GLN A 78 0.06 7.52 6.58
CA GLN A 78 0.47 6.11 6.59
C GLN A 78 -0.71 5.14 6.66
N PHE A 79 -1.84 5.55 7.24
CA PHE A 79 -3.06 4.76 7.27
C PHE A 79 -3.92 4.91 6.02
N HIS A 80 -3.58 5.78 5.06
CA HIS A 80 -4.42 6.04 3.89
C HIS A 80 -4.86 4.78 3.11
N PRO A 81 -3.99 3.77 2.87
CA PRO A 81 -4.42 2.52 2.23
C PRO A 81 -5.45 1.73 3.05
N LEU A 82 -5.27 1.64 4.37
CA LEU A 82 -6.23 0.99 5.28
C LEU A 82 -7.55 1.78 5.38
N LEU A 83 -7.48 3.10 5.53
CA LEU A 83 -8.64 4.00 5.58
C LEU A 83 -9.47 3.90 4.31
N THR A 84 -8.83 3.77 3.14
CA THR A 84 -9.52 3.58 1.85
C THR A 84 -10.35 2.29 1.82
N SER A 85 -10.04 1.29 2.64
CA SER A 85 -10.85 0.06 2.79
C SER A 85 -11.83 0.12 3.96
N LEU A 86 -11.43 0.68 5.12
CA LEU A 86 -12.19 0.55 6.37
C LEU A 86 -13.31 1.61 6.54
N VAL A 87 -13.25 2.74 5.83
CA VAL A 87 -14.35 3.74 5.79
C VAL A 87 -15.65 3.21 5.17
N HIS A 88 -15.60 2.01 4.57
CA HIS A 88 -16.74 1.31 4.01
C HIS A 88 -17.51 0.47 5.03
N ILE A 89 -16.91 0.14 6.19
CA ILE A 89 -17.53 -0.73 7.20
C ILE A 89 -17.88 -0.01 8.51
N SER A 90 -17.27 1.15 8.80
CA SER A 90 -17.67 2.00 9.92
C SER A 90 -17.17 3.44 9.75
N SER A 91 -17.62 4.33 10.63
CA SER A 91 -17.04 5.66 10.82
C SER A 91 -15.57 5.52 11.23
N CYS A 92 -14.70 6.35 10.66
CA CYS A 92 -13.26 6.32 10.92
C CYS A 92 -12.77 7.68 11.44
N LEU A 93 -11.98 7.66 12.50
CA LEU A 93 -11.28 8.79 13.12
C LEU A 93 -9.77 8.53 13.06
N ALA A 94 -8.96 9.47 12.58
CA ALA A 94 -7.51 9.34 12.60
C ALA A 94 -6.85 10.67 12.97
N ILE A 95 -5.81 10.61 13.81
CA ILE A 95 -5.27 11.79 14.50
C ILE A 95 -3.79 11.94 14.14
N ASP A 96 -3.39 13.09 13.59
CA ASP A 96 -1.99 13.46 13.47
C ASP A 96 -1.53 13.97 14.86
N LEU A 97 -0.62 13.28 15.53
CA LEU A 97 -0.07 13.71 16.82
C LEU A 97 0.56 15.12 16.74
N PRO A 98 0.70 15.87 17.85
CA PRO A 98 1.24 17.23 17.82
C PRO A 98 2.55 17.36 17.04
N GLY A 99 2.59 18.23 16.03
CA GLY A 99 3.74 18.42 15.15
C GLY A 99 4.06 17.30 14.14
N CYS A 100 3.29 16.21 14.12
CA CYS A 100 3.35 15.15 13.09
C CYS A 100 2.40 15.45 11.92
N GLY A 101 2.72 14.93 10.72
CA GLY A 101 1.90 15.15 9.52
C GLY A 101 1.60 16.62 9.26
N ARG A 102 0.31 16.97 9.22
CA ARG A 102 -0.16 18.36 9.08
C ARG A 102 -0.49 19.04 10.41
N SER A 103 -0.45 18.33 11.55
CA SER A 103 -0.56 18.95 12.88
C SER A 103 0.60 19.90 13.16
N LYS A 104 0.30 21.04 13.79
CA LYS A 104 1.30 22.06 14.10
C LYS A 104 2.14 21.68 15.30
N PHE A 105 3.41 22.06 15.24
CA PHE A 105 4.32 21.97 16.39
C PHE A 105 4.19 23.25 17.23
N ALA A 106 3.02 23.45 17.86
CA ALA A 106 2.72 24.65 18.66
C ALA A 106 3.18 24.49 20.13
N GLN A 107 2.86 23.37 20.76
CA GLN A 107 3.34 23.03 22.10
C GLN A 107 4.77 22.47 21.99
N THR A 108 5.72 23.07 22.72
CA THR A 108 7.16 22.78 22.61
C THR A 108 7.79 22.28 23.91
N SER A 109 7.04 22.17 25.01
CA SER A 109 7.46 21.44 26.21
C SER A 109 7.83 19.99 25.86
N TRP A 110 8.80 19.40 26.55
CA TRP A 110 9.18 17.99 26.36
C TRP A 110 8.15 17.03 26.98
N ASP A 111 7.62 17.39 28.14
CA ASP A 111 6.67 16.55 28.89
C ASP A 111 5.30 16.43 28.19
N ALA A 112 4.96 17.40 27.32
CA ALA A 112 3.81 17.34 26.41
C ALA A 112 3.92 16.28 25.30
N TYR A 113 5.03 15.55 25.24
CA TYR A 113 5.25 14.41 24.33
C TYR A 113 5.55 13.11 25.09
N SER A 114 5.31 13.10 26.41
CA SER A 114 5.25 11.86 27.18
C SER A 114 4.08 10.99 26.68
N PRO A 115 4.19 9.65 26.71
CA PRO A 115 3.09 8.75 26.38
C PRO A 115 1.82 9.06 27.17
N GLU A 116 1.96 9.48 28.44
CA GLU A 116 0.85 9.89 29.31
C GLU A 116 0.16 11.17 28.83
N ALA A 117 0.90 12.23 28.49
CA ALA A 117 0.30 13.47 27.99
C ALA A 117 -0.30 13.33 26.57
N LEU A 118 0.26 12.43 25.76
CA LEU A 118 -0.28 12.12 24.43
C LEU A 118 -1.50 11.20 24.52
N ALA A 119 -1.53 10.25 25.46
CA ALA A 119 -2.72 9.44 25.76
C ALA A 119 -3.88 10.32 26.28
N GLU A 120 -3.62 11.26 27.19
CA GLU A 120 -4.63 12.21 27.68
C GLU A 120 -5.22 13.07 26.53
N LEU A 121 -4.37 13.53 25.59
CA LEU A 121 -4.83 14.25 24.40
C LEU A 121 -5.69 13.35 23.48
N LEU A 122 -5.25 12.13 23.24
CA LEU A 122 -5.99 11.16 22.42
C LEU A 122 -7.34 10.82 23.05
N GLU A 123 -7.39 10.62 24.37
CA GLU A 123 -8.60 10.34 25.13
C GLU A 123 -9.65 11.45 24.96
N VAL A 124 -9.26 12.71 25.19
CA VAL A 124 -10.13 13.89 25.00
C VAL A 124 -10.68 13.95 23.57
N ILE A 125 -9.83 13.76 22.56
CA ILE A 125 -10.26 13.80 21.15
C ILE A 125 -11.22 12.64 20.84
N ILE A 126 -10.85 11.41 21.22
CA ILE A 126 -11.63 10.22 20.85
C ILE A 126 -13.00 10.25 21.49
N ASP A 127 -13.09 10.63 22.77
CA ASP A 127 -14.37 10.72 23.48
C ASP A 127 -15.26 11.83 22.89
N GLU A 128 -14.72 13.02 22.58
CA GLU A 128 -15.49 14.10 21.94
C GLU A 128 -16.12 13.64 20.60
N TYR A 129 -15.36 12.92 19.76
CA TYR A 129 -15.92 12.41 18.51
C TYR A 129 -16.86 11.24 18.75
N ARG A 130 -16.57 10.35 19.69
CA ARG A 130 -17.43 9.23 20.09
C ARG A 130 -18.80 9.71 20.56
N GLN A 131 -18.86 10.76 21.38
CA GLN A 131 -20.09 11.38 21.88
C GLN A 131 -20.98 12.02 20.80
N LYS A 132 -20.48 12.23 19.57
CA LYS A 132 -21.31 12.70 18.43
C LYS A 132 -22.42 11.70 18.05
N GLU A 133 -22.37 10.45 18.52
CA GLU A 133 -23.48 9.50 18.42
C GLU A 133 -23.67 8.75 19.76
N PRO A 134 -24.90 8.65 20.30
CA PRO A 134 -25.15 8.02 21.60
C PRO A 134 -24.81 6.52 21.57
N ASP A 135 -24.38 5.99 22.73
CA ASP A 135 -23.97 4.59 22.95
C ASP A 135 -22.92 4.06 21.95
N ARG A 136 -22.23 4.92 21.19
CA ARG A 136 -21.21 4.48 20.24
C ARG A 136 -19.97 3.98 20.99
N ASN A 137 -19.58 2.75 20.68
CA ASN A 137 -18.35 2.12 21.15
C ASN A 137 -17.16 2.46 20.25
N VAL A 138 -15.95 2.06 20.64
CA VAL A 138 -14.69 2.41 19.97
C VAL A 138 -13.81 1.17 19.77
N VAL A 139 -13.15 1.10 18.63
CA VAL A 139 -12.05 0.15 18.36
C VAL A 139 -10.79 0.96 18.07
N LEU A 140 -9.70 0.64 18.75
CA LEU A 140 -8.41 1.31 18.59
C LEU A 140 -7.51 0.53 17.62
N ILE A 141 -6.90 1.22 16.66
CA ILE A 141 -6.01 0.65 15.63
C ILE A 141 -4.69 1.43 15.67
N GLY A 142 -3.68 0.84 16.31
CA GLY A 142 -2.36 1.46 16.46
C GLY A 142 -1.34 0.91 15.46
N HIS A 143 -0.34 1.73 15.12
CA HIS A 143 0.89 1.28 14.44
C HIS A 143 2.14 1.64 15.26
N SER A 144 3.08 0.71 15.41
CA SER A 144 4.36 0.97 16.10
C SER A 144 4.12 1.52 17.51
N MET A 145 4.78 2.61 17.92
CA MET A 145 4.52 3.32 19.19
C MET A 145 3.03 3.70 19.41
N GLY A 146 2.23 3.87 18.35
CA GLY A 146 0.79 4.11 18.47
C GLY A 146 0.05 2.93 19.11
N THR A 147 0.55 1.70 18.96
CA THR A 147 -0.04 0.50 19.60
C THR A 147 -0.01 0.57 21.12
N THR A 148 1.05 1.13 21.70
CA THR A 148 1.19 1.23 23.16
C THR A 148 0.33 2.36 23.72
N MET A 149 0.08 3.42 22.95
CA MET A 149 -0.95 4.42 23.28
C MET A 149 -2.35 3.80 23.24
N CYS A 150 -2.65 2.96 22.23
CA CYS A 150 -3.91 2.21 22.21
C CYS A 150 -4.06 1.28 23.42
N ALA A 151 -3.00 0.58 23.81
CA ALA A 151 -3.01 -0.28 25.00
C ALA A 151 -3.24 0.54 26.28
N GLN A 152 -2.59 1.70 26.41
CA GLN A 152 -2.76 2.62 27.53
C GLN A 152 -4.19 3.15 27.66
N LEU A 153 -4.88 3.43 26.55
CA LEU A 153 -6.29 3.83 26.52
C LEU A 153 -7.25 2.67 26.84
N ALA A 154 -6.92 1.43 26.49
CA ALA A 154 -7.78 0.26 26.71
C ALA A 154 -7.61 -0.40 28.10
N SER A 155 -6.45 -0.21 28.74
CA SER A 155 -6.05 -0.92 29.96
C SER A 155 -6.86 -0.48 31.20
N ARG A 156 -7.10 -1.42 32.12
CA ARG A 156 -7.59 -1.13 33.48
C ARG A 156 -6.49 -0.60 34.42
N ASN A 157 -5.22 -0.81 34.08
CA ASN A 157 -4.07 -0.53 34.96
C ASN A 157 -3.54 0.91 34.77
N THR A 158 -4.28 1.75 34.06
CA THR A 158 -3.93 3.12 33.70
C THR A 158 -5.01 4.09 34.19
N THR A 159 -4.62 5.33 34.50
CA THR A 159 -5.56 6.38 34.89
C THR A 159 -6.19 7.00 33.65
N HIS A 160 -7.52 7.03 33.61
CA HIS A 160 -8.33 7.63 32.54
C HIS A 160 -8.96 8.94 33.03
N ARG A 161 -9.10 9.89 32.12
CA ARG A 161 -9.76 11.18 32.32
C ARG A 161 -11.28 11.08 32.12
N THR A 162 -11.73 10.22 31.21
CA THR A 162 -13.14 10.08 30.81
C THR A 162 -13.57 8.61 30.80
N ASP A 163 -14.87 8.37 30.63
CA ASP A 163 -15.42 7.01 30.55
C ASP A 163 -15.07 6.28 29.24
N LEU A 164 -14.23 6.86 28.36
CA LEU A 164 -13.83 6.28 27.08
C LEU A 164 -13.38 4.82 27.21
N ARG A 165 -12.63 4.48 28.26
CA ARG A 165 -12.14 3.12 28.51
C ARG A 165 -13.26 2.08 28.63
N THR A 166 -14.46 2.49 29.08
CA THR A 166 -15.64 1.60 29.15
C THR A 166 -16.29 1.37 27.79
N HIS A 167 -16.07 2.26 26.82
CA HIS A 167 -16.58 2.20 25.46
C HIS A 167 -15.61 1.55 24.46
N ILE A 168 -14.36 1.28 24.85
CA ILE A 168 -13.41 0.53 24.01
C ILE A 168 -13.83 -0.94 24.00
N VAL A 169 -14.03 -1.49 22.80
CA VAL A 169 -14.50 -2.88 22.56
C VAL A 169 -13.55 -3.71 21.72
N GLY A 170 -12.39 -3.16 21.34
CA GLY A 170 -11.38 -3.92 20.61
C GLY A 170 -10.12 -3.11 20.34
N LEU A 171 -9.00 -3.82 20.16
CA LEU A 171 -7.70 -3.25 19.87
C LEU A 171 -7.00 -4.01 18.74
N VAL A 172 -6.47 -3.30 17.76
CA VAL A 172 -5.62 -3.83 16.69
C VAL A 172 -4.24 -3.17 16.82
N ALA A 173 -3.20 -3.99 16.94
CA ALA A 173 -1.82 -3.55 17.14
C ALA A 173 -0.94 -3.98 15.96
N ILE A 174 -0.62 -3.04 15.07
CA ILE A 174 0.18 -3.28 13.86
C ILE A 174 1.65 -2.95 14.16
N CYS A 175 2.56 -3.91 13.94
CA CYS A 175 3.99 -3.81 14.26
C CYS A 175 4.21 -3.31 15.71
N PRO A 176 3.69 -4.00 16.73
CA PRO A 176 3.62 -3.45 18.09
C PRO A 176 4.97 -3.43 18.83
N VAL A 177 5.02 -2.65 19.90
CA VAL A 177 6.15 -2.59 20.83
C VAL A 177 5.73 -3.21 22.17
N SER A 178 6.45 -4.21 22.66
CA SER A 178 6.06 -4.94 23.88
C SER A 178 6.33 -4.16 25.17
N GLY A 179 7.27 -3.22 25.14
CA GLY A 179 7.56 -2.39 26.32
C GLY A 179 8.75 -1.46 26.14
N PRO A 180 9.19 -0.81 27.24
CA PRO A 180 10.26 0.17 27.20
C PRO A 180 11.63 -0.51 27.03
N PRO A 181 12.62 0.19 26.44
CA PRO A 181 13.95 -0.37 26.24
C PRO A 181 14.67 -0.62 27.58
N PRO A 182 15.57 -1.64 27.64
CA PRO A 182 16.44 -1.90 28.79
C PRO A 182 17.23 -0.69 29.30
N ALA A 183 17.70 -0.73 30.55
CA ALA A 183 18.31 0.41 31.23
C ALA A 183 19.61 0.92 30.59
N ASP A 184 20.46 0.02 30.10
CA ASP A 184 21.68 0.30 29.35
C ASP A 184 21.36 1.03 28.02
N LYS A 185 20.42 0.48 27.24
CA LYS A 185 19.95 1.09 25.99
C LYS A 185 19.27 2.43 26.23
N THR A 186 18.49 2.55 27.31
CA THR A 186 17.85 3.80 27.73
C THR A 186 18.89 4.87 28.06
N ALA A 187 19.94 4.54 28.82
CA ALA A 187 21.02 5.48 29.13
C ALA A 187 21.78 5.92 27.86
N LEU A 188 22.03 5.00 26.92
CA LEU A 188 22.63 5.30 25.62
C LEU A 188 21.73 6.21 24.77
N PHE A 189 20.45 5.89 24.63
CA PHE A 189 19.50 6.70 23.86
C PHE A 189 19.30 8.09 24.48
N ARG A 190 19.25 8.22 25.80
CA ARG A 190 19.23 9.55 26.45
C ARG A 190 20.46 10.36 26.07
N LYS A 191 21.68 9.80 26.14
CA LYS A 191 22.91 10.49 25.71
C LYS A 191 22.85 10.91 24.23
N LEU A 192 22.37 10.03 23.35
CA LEU A 192 22.22 10.36 21.92
C LEU A 192 21.18 11.47 21.67
N LEU A 193 20.06 11.46 22.40
CA LEU A 193 19.00 12.47 22.32
C LEU A 193 19.39 13.82 22.96
N TRP A 194 20.51 13.92 23.67
CA TRP A 194 21.08 15.17 24.17
C TRP A 194 21.94 15.93 23.14
N VAL A 195 22.30 15.30 22.01
CA VAL A 195 23.10 15.93 20.94
C VAL A 195 22.44 17.24 20.44
N PRO A 196 23.19 18.33 20.17
CA PRO A 196 22.63 19.58 19.66
C PRO A 196 21.76 19.39 18.40
N GLY A 197 20.71 20.20 18.24
CA GLY A 197 19.72 20.09 17.17
C GLY A 197 20.35 19.97 15.77
N TRP A 198 21.18 20.96 15.42
CA TRP A 198 21.86 21.04 14.13
C TRP A 198 22.74 19.81 13.83
N LEU A 199 23.43 19.25 14.82
CA LEU A 199 24.29 18.07 14.63
C LEU A 199 23.45 16.80 14.45
N PHE A 200 22.31 16.70 15.14
CA PHE A 200 21.34 15.62 14.92
C PHE A 200 20.68 15.74 13.54
N ASP A 201 20.39 16.96 13.06
CA ASP A 201 19.84 17.20 11.73
C ASP A 201 20.85 16.88 10.61
N LEU A 202 22.14 17.19 10.79
CA LEU A 202 23.20 16.71 9.88
C LEU A 202 23.27 15.18 9.83
N TRP A 203 23.17 14.50 10.98
CA TRP A 203 23.11 13.04 11.02
C TRP A 203 21.87 12.48 10.32
N ARG A 204 20.69 13.09 10.51
CA ARG A 204 19.47 12.68 9.76
C ARG A 204 19.58 12.94 8.27
N ALA A 205 20.20 14.05 7.85
CA ALA A 205 20.45 14.34 6.45
C ALA A 205 21.37 13.28 5.81
N TYR A 206 22.37 12.82 6.56
CA TYR A 206 23.25 11.72 6.16
C TYR A 206 22.51 10.36 6.10
N ASP A 207 21.70 9.99 7.11
CA ASP A 207 20.90 8.74 7.12
C ASP A 207 19.88 8.69 5.96
N ARG A 208 19.37 9.86 5.55
CA ARG A 208 18.48 10.05 4.38
C ARG A 208 19.22 10.22 3.04
N TRP A 209 20.55 10.26 3.02
CA TRP A 209 21.30 10.47 1.78
C TRP A 209 21.07 9.31 0.81
N GLY A 210 20.73 9.63 -0.44
CA GLY A 210 20.25 8.67 -1.44
C GLY A 210 18.71 8.62 -1.59
N GLY A 211 17.96 9.38 -0.78
CA GLY A 211 16.50 9.51 -0.89
C GLY A 211 15.80 8.14 -0.80
N PRO A 212 15.02 7.72 -1.82
CA PRO A 212 14.42 6.37 -1.88
C PRO A 212 15.43 5.21 -1.76
N GLN A 213 16.70 5.43 -2.10
CA GLN A 213 17.76 4.42 -1.98
C GLN A 213 18.56 4.51 -0.66
N SER A 214 18.21 5.43 0.24
CA SER A 214 18.93 5.68 1.49
C SER A 214 18.86 4.52 2.49
N ALA A 215 19.78 4.53 3.46
CA ALA A 215 19.74 3.64 4.61
C ALA A 215 18.48 3.86 5.46
N SER A 216 18.06 5.13 5.64
CA SER A 216 16.84 5.48 6.37
C SER A 216 15.58 4.85 5.78
N VAL A 217 15.50 4.67 4.47
CA VAL A 217 14.38 4.03 3.78
C VAL A 217 14.50 2.52 3.87
N SER A 218 15.67 1.99 3.50
CA SER A 218 15.95 0.54 3.46
C SER A 218 15.77 -0.15 4.81
N ARG A 219 15.92 0.59 5.93
CA ARG A 219 15.65 0.13 7.30
C ARG A 219 14.18 -0.16 7.59
N PHE A 220 13.24 0.53 6.93
CA PHE A 220 11.80 0.34 7.11
C PHE A 220 11.24 -0.66 6.10
N VAL A 221 11.54 -0.48 4.80
CA VAL A 221 10.90 -1.22 3.70
C VAL A 221 11.71 -2.41 3.18
N GLY A 222 12.95 -2.58 3.67
CA GLY A 222 13.87 -3.62 3.20
C GLY A 222 14.60 -3.27 1.89
N PRO A 223 15.68 -4.01 1.56
CA PRO A 223 16.53 -3.70 0.39
C PRO A 223 15.85 -4.01 -0.95
N GLY A 224 14.93 -4.98 -0.99
CA GLY A 224 14.22 -5.42 -2.19
C GLY A 224 12.87 -4.75 -2.43
N ALA A 225 12.53 -3.67 -1.71
CA ALA A 225 11.29 -2.93 -1.93
C ALA A 225 11.23 -2.30 -3.32
N ASP A 226 10.01 -2.19 -3.86
CA ASP A 226 9.73 -1.48 -5.10
C ASP A 226 9.96 0.05 -4.96
N LEU A 227 10.10 0.72 -6.09
CA LEU A 227 10.44 2.14 -6.12
C LEU A 227 9.34 3.03 -5.53
N GLU A 228 8.05 2.67 -5.65
CA GLU A 228 6.95 3.50 -5.16
C GLU A 228 6.83 3.41 -3.64
N LEU A 229 6.96 2.21 -3.06
CA LEU A 229 7.07 2.05 -1.61
C LEU A 229 8.29 2.80 -1.03
N ARG A 230 9.43 2.75 -1.72
CA ARG A 230 10.65 3.48 -1.30
C ARG A 230 10.47 4.99 -1.34
N LYS A 231 9.84 5.54 -2.40
CA LYS A 231 9.46 6.96 -2.48
C LYS A 231 8.49 7.37 -1.37
N LEU A 232 7.53 6.50 -1.04
CA LEU A 232 6.55 6.75 0.01
C LEU A 232 7.20 6.81 1.40
N GLN A 233 8.10 5.88 1.71
CA GLN A 233 8.88 5.90 2.94
C GLN A 233 9.84 7.10 3.00
N ASP A 234 10.50 7.46 1.89
CA ASP A 234 11.36 8.64 1.81
C ASP A 234 10.59 9.94 2.09
N ARG A 235 9.36 10.04 1.56
CA ARG A 235 8.43 11.14 1.89
C ARG A 235 8.13 11.20 3.39
N PHE A 236 7.70 10.09 4.01
CA PHE A 236 7.42 10.07 5.45
C PHE A 236 8.67 10.39 6.29
N ASN A 237 9.83 9.87 5.89
CA ASN A 237 11.10 10.17 6.53
C ASN A 237 11.38 11.68 6.50
N ASN A 238 11.19 12.37 5.36
CA ASN A 238 11.41 13.80 5.23
C ASN A 238 10.35 14.68 5.93
N GLN A 239 9.10 14.22 5.99
CA GLN A 239 8.02 14.89 6.74
C GLN A 239 8.21 14.83 8.27
N SER A 240 8.98 13.85 8.76
CA SER A 240 9.28 13.68 10.19
C SER A 240 10.20 14.79 10.74
N ARG A 241 9.60 15.75 11.47
CA ARG A 241 10.30 16.90 12.08
C ARG A 241 11.17 16.47 13.26
N THR A 242 12.47 16.79 13.23
CA THR A 242 13.42 16.46 14.31
C THR A 242 13.01 16.94 15.72
N PRO A 243 12.58 18.19 15.96
CA PRO A 243 12.23 18.62 17.31
C PRO A 243 11.02 17.89 17.90
N VAL A 244 10.12 17.39 17.05
CA VAL A 244 8.94 16.57 17.44
C VAL A 244 9.39 15.13 17.70
N TRP A 245 10.08 14.53 16.73
CA TRP A 245 10.59 13.16 16.83
C TRP A 245 11.45 12.96 18.08
N ARG A 246 12.36 13.89 18.38
CA ARG A 246 13.20 13.82 19.59
C ARG A 246 12.41 13.90 20.88
N ARG A 247 11.34 14.69 20.94
CA ARG A 247 10.48 14.82 22.13
C ARG A 247 9.67 13.55 22.39
N MET A 248 9.04 12.99 21.35
CA MET A 248 8.35 11.69 21.44
C MET A 248 9.31 10.56 21.78
N ALA A 249 10.48 10.51 21.15
CA ALA A 249 11.51 9.52 21.44
C ALA A 249 12.06 9.66 22.87
N TRP A 250 12.21 10.87 23.39
CA TRP A 250 12.61 11.12 24.77
C TRP A 250 11.52 10.72 25.77
N GLY A 251 10.27 11.11 25.52
CA GLY A 251 9.12 10.72 26.34
C GLY A 251 8.92 9.21 26.39
N SER A 252 9.29 8.49 25.32
CA SER A 252 9.29 7.02 25.23
C SER A 252 10.33 6.33 26.14
N LEU A 253 11.33 7.05 26.66
CA LEU A 253 12.41 6.46 27.46
C LEU A 253 12.10 6.48 28.96
N PRO A 254 11.98 5.32 29.63
CA PRO A 254 11.63 5.24 31.04
C PRO A 254 12.68 5.89 31.95
N THR A 255 12.29 6.14 33.20
CA THR A 255 13.23 6.29 34.32
C THR A 255 13.26 5.01 35.13
N PHE A 256 14.44 4.52 35.50
CA PHE A 256 14.54 3.32 36.35
C PHE A 256 14.67 3.72 37.81
N LYS A 257 13.77 3.21 38.66
CA LYS A 257 13.85 3.31 40.12
C LYS A 257 13.80 1.90 40.71
N ASN A 258 14.83 1.50 41.45
CA ASN A 258 14.98 0.16 42.03
C ASN A 258 14.82 -0.97 40.99
N GLY A 259 15.37 -0.80 39.78
CA GLY A 259 15.23 -1.75 38.67
C GLY A 259 13.90 -1.69 37.91
N VAL A 260 12.87 -1.04 38.46
CA VAL A 260 11.55 -0.90 37.82
C VAL A 260 11.52 0.32 36.91
N ALA A 261 11.07 0.14 35.67
CA ALA A 261 10.81 1.22 34.73
C ALA A 261 9.56 2.03 35.15
N ARG A 262 9.68 3.36 35.18
CA ARG A 262 8.59 4.31 35.43
C ARG A 262 8.53 5.36 34.33
N GLY A 263 7.33 5.56 33.79
CA GLY A 263 7.10 6.32 32.55
C GLY A 263 7.75 5.65 31.34
N GLY A 264 7.69 6.31 30.18
CA GLY A 264 8.16 5.72 28.93
C GLY A 264 7.10 4.86 28.25
N VAL A 265 7.51 4.10 27.23
CA VAL A 265 6.59 3.22 26.49
C VAL A 265 5.89 2.23 27.44
N PRO A 266 4.55 2.15 27.42
CA PRO A 266 3.78 1.15 28.16
C PRO A 266 4.30 -0.28 28.00
N GLY A 267 4.56 -0.94 29.12
CA GLY A 267 5.09 -2.32 29.18
C GLY A 267 4.05 -3.36 29.63
N LYS A 268 4.55 -4.48 30.15
CA LYS A 268 3.76 -5.66 30.55
C LYS A 268 2.49 -5.33 31.36
N ASP A 269 2.59 -4.45 32.36
CA ASP A 269 1.48 -4.09 33.25
C ASP A 269 0.29 -3.49 32.48
N VAL A 270 0.55 -2.54 31.59
CA VAL A 270 -0.48 -1.90 30.77
C VAL A 270 -1.10 -2.91 29.80
N TRP A 271 -0.28 -3.74 29.12
CA TRP A 271 -0.78 -4.79 28.23
C TRP A 271 -1.62 -5.84 28.97
N ALA A 272 -1.20 -6.28 30.15
CA ALA A 272 -1.95 -7.26 30.96
C ALA A 272 -3.33 -6.73 31.39
N GLY A 273 -3.44 -5.44 31.69
CA GLY A 273 -4.71 -4.77 32.01
C GLY A 273 -5.68 -4.58 30.83
N VAL A 274 -5.31 -4.94 29.59
CA VAL A 274 -6.22 -4.90 28.43
C VAL A 274 -7.19 -6.09 28.47
N ASP A 275 -8.48 -5.77 28.51
CA ASP A 275 -9.58 -6.74 28.68
C ASP A 275 -10.66 -6.59 27.60
N VAL A 276 -10.22 -6.64 26.35
CA VAL A 276 -11.04 -6.59 25.12
C VAL A 276 -10.42 -7.54 24.08
N PRO A 277 -11.12 -7.89 22.98
CA PRO A 277 -10.50 -8.52 21.83
C PRO A 277 -9.25 -7.76 21.34
N VAL A 278 -8.14 -8.47 21.20
CA VAL A 278 -6.86 -7.94 20.67
C VAL A 278 -6.43 -8.68 19.42
N TYR A 279 -6.11 -7.94 18.36
CA TYR A 279 -5.45 -8.46 17.17
C TYR A 279 -4.03 -7.91 17.03
N LEU A 280 -3.03 -8.78 17.01
CA LEU A 280 -1.62 -8.42 16.88
C LEU A 280 -1.11 -8.77 15.48
N VAL A 281 -0.45 -7.83 14.81
CA VAL A 281 0.07 -8.04 13.45
C VAL A 281 1.55 -7.71 13.41
N GLY A 282 2.38 -8.68 13.02
CA GLY A 282 3.80 -8.47 12.70
C GLY A 282 4.10 -8.63 11.22
N GLY A 283 5.21 -8.07 10.76
CA GLY A 283 5.81 -8.41 9.46
C GLY A 283 7.08 -9.23 9.69
N GLU A 284 7.23 -10.36 9.01
CA GLU A 284 8.36 -11.29 9.19
C GLU A 284 9.73 -10.61 9.03
N ALA A 285 9.85 -9.69 8.07
CA ALA A 285 11.08 -8.96 7.78
C ALA A 285 11.20 -7.62 8.55
N ASP A 286 10.36 -7.36 9.56
CA ASP A 286 10.45 -6.18 10.41
C ASP A 286 11.70 -6.24 11.32
N LYS A 287 12.56 -5.21 11.22
CA LYS A 287 13.77 -5.06 12.02
C LYS A 287 13.69 -3.94 13.06
N LEU A 288 12.59 -3.17 13.05
CA LEU A 288 12.32 -2.08 13.99
C LEU A 288 11.48 -2.59 15.16
N THR A 289 10.46 -3.38 14.86
CA THR A 289 9.64 -4.13 15.83
C THR A 289 9.60 -5.59 15.36
N PRO A 290 10.61 -6.40 15.70
CA PRO A 290 10.70 -7.78 15.22
C PRO A 290 9.48 -8.63 15.62
N PRO A 291 9.14 -9.70 14.86
CA PRO A 291 8.02 -10.60 15.17
C PRO A 291 7.95 -11.08 16.63
N GLY A 292 9.09 -11.26 17.31
CA GLY A 292 9.13 -11.62 18.73
C GLY A 292 8.52 -10.60 19.69
N GLU A 293 8.28 -9.35 19.27
CA GLU A 293 7.50 -8.38 20.05
C GLU A 293 6.01 -8.76 20.12
N VAL A 294 5.47 -9.42 19.09
CA VAL A 294 4.10 -9.94 19.09
C VAL A 294 3.95 -11.03 20.15
N GLY A 295 4.82 -12.04 20.14
CA GLY A 295 4.77 -13.16 21.11
C GLY A 295 4.85 -12.70 22.57
N LYS A 296 5.72 -11.73 22.88
CA LYS A 296 5.78 -11.13 24.23
C LYS A 296 4.45 -10.51 24.67
N ILE A 297 3.75 -9.83 23.75
CA ILE A 297 2.46 -9.19 24.05
C ILE A 297 1.37 -10.26 24.21
N GLU A 298 1.42 -11.36 23.46
CA GLU A 298 0.54 -12.51 23.68
C GLU A 298 0.71 -13.09 25.09
N GLU A 299 1.96 -13.33 25.53
CA GLU A 299 2.27 -13.77 26.91
C GLU A 299 1.72 -12.79 27.96
N TYR A 300 1.86 -11.47 27.74
CA TYR A 300 1.35 -10.46 28.66
C TYR A 300 -0.18 -10.44 28.72
N LEU A 301 -0.87 -10.63 27.59
CA LEU A 301 -2.33 -10.65 27.50
C LEU A 301 -2.94 -11.95 28.05
N GLN A 302 -2.22 -13.07 27.98
CA GLN A 302 -2.59 -14.38 28.54
C GLN A 302 -2.34 -14.48 30.04
N THR A 303 -1.43 -13.68 30.60
CA THR A 303 -1.17 -13.64 32.05
C THR A 303 -2.45 -13.23 32.79
N LYS A 304 -3.08 -14.14 33.55
CA LYS A 304 -4.17 -13.79 34.47
C LYS A 304 -3.66 -12.69 35.41
N ALA A 305 -4.39 -11.58 35.49
CA ALA A 305 -4.08 -10.52 36.45
C ALA A 305 -4.05 -11.10 37.87
N PRO A 306 -3.06 -10.75 38.72
CA PRO A 306 -3.07 -11.19 40.11
C PRO A 306 -4.34 -10.68 40.78
N LEU A 307 -5.05 -11.59 41.47
CA LEU A 307 -6.25 -11.26 42.22
C LEU A 307 -5.92 -10.21 43.28
N SER A 308 -6.50 -9.02 43.15
CA SER A 308 -6.62 -8.08 44.26
C SER A 308 -7.42 -8.76 45.39
N PRO A 309 -6.97 -8.68 46.66
CA PRO A 309 -7.82 -9.10 47.77
C PRO A 309 -9.01 -8.14 47.92
N GLU A 310 -10.15 -8.69 48.37
CA GLU A 310 -11.43 -8.00 48.64
C GLU A 310 -12.17 -7.53 47.36
N THR A 311 -13.43 -7.89 47.09
CA THR A 311 -14.49 -8.52 47.91
C THR A 311 -15.16 -9.69 47.17
N GLY A 312 -15.73 -10.63 47.92
CA GLY A 312 -16.27 -11.88 47.36
C GLY A 312 -17.69 -11.76 46.79
N SER A 313 -17.90 -12.42 45.65
CA SER A 313 -19.16 -13.10 45.32
C SER A 313 -18.81 -14.35 44.54
N GLU A 314 -19.39 -15.48 44.95
CA GLU A 314 -19.23 -16.75 44.26
C GLU A 314 -20.15 -16.76 43.03
N ASP A 315 -19.62 -17.21 41.89
CA ASP A 315 -20.26 -18.24 41.07
C ASP A 315 -19.26 -18.71 40.00
N GLY A 316 -19.06 -20.02 39.92
CA GLY A 316 -18.02 -20.62 39.09
C GLY A 316 -18.47 -20.85 37.65
N HIS A 317 -17.51 -20.97 36.73
CA HIS A 317 -17.59 -21.95 35.65
C HIS A 317 -16.19 -22.35 35.16
N GLU A 318 -16.13 -23.54 34.57
CA GLU A 318 -14.93 -24.36 34.45
C GLU A 318 -13.99 -23.96 33.30
N THR A 319 -12.73 -24.34 33.46
CA THR A 319 -11.73 -24.33 32.38
C THR A 319 -11.95 -25.49 31.42
N VAL A 320 -12.14 -25.19 30.13
CA VAL A 320 -11.98 -26.17 29.04
C VAL A 320 -10.82 -25.75 28.15
N VAL A 321 -10.00 -26.72 27.76
CA VAL A 321 -8.69 -26.53 27.13
C VAL A 321 -8.78 -26.62 25.60
N ASP A 322 -7.93 -25.86 24.92
CA ASP A 322 -7.80 -25.78 23.46
C ASP A 322 -6.95 -26.95 22.89
N SER A 323 -7.41 -27.61 21.82
CA SER A 323 -6.60 -28.19 20.72
C SER A 323 -7.43 -29.02 19.72
N ALA A 324 -6.90 -29.23 18.52
CA ALA A 324 -7.65 -29.62 17.33
C ALA A 324 -7.46 -31.08 16.82
N ALA A 325 -8.37 -31.45 15.91
CA ALA A 325 -8.32 -32.55 14.92
C ALA A 325 -8.65 -33.99 15.40
N PRO A 326 -9.05 -34.91 14.50
CA PRO A 326 -9.57 -34.75 13.12
C PRO A 326 -11.02 -35.24 12.95
N VAL A 327 -11.71 -34.83 11.87
CA VAL A 327 -13.03 -35.40 11.52
C VAL A 327 -12.84 -36.78 10.88
N ASN A 328 -13.47 -37.81 11.46
CA ASN A 328 -13.49 -39.16 10.91
C ASN A 328 -14.92 -39.54 10.50
N THR A 329 -15.11 -39.93 9.24
CA THR A 329 -16.40 -40.30 8.65
C THR A 329 -16.67 -41.80 8.82
N SER A 330 -17.73 -42.20 9.54
CA SER A 330 -18.47 -43.45 9.27
C SER A 330 -19.74 -43.58 10.12
N GLN A 331 -20.85 -43.94 9.44
CA GLN A 331 -22.03 -44.67 9.96
C GLN A 331 -22.88 -44.01 11.08
N ASN A 332 -24.21 -44.16 11.11
CA ASN A 332 -25.18 -44.53 10.08
C ASN A 332 -26.57 -43.98 10.50
N VAL A 333 -27.46 -43.77 9.52
CA VAL A 333 -28.87 -43.39 9.75
C VAL A 333 -29.71 -44.65 9.95
N THR A 334 -30.63 -44.68 10.92
CA THR A 334 -32.00 -45.23 10.82
C THR A 334 -32.84 -45.00 12.09
N ASP A 335 -34.14 -45.25 11.96
CA ASP A 335 -35.23 -45.29 12.96
C ASP A 335 -35.92 -43.94 13.23
N TYR A 336 -37.21 -43.74 12.90
CA TYR A 336 -38.21 -44.63 12.28
C TYR A 336 -39.25 -43.78 11.52
N VAL A 337 -39.65 -44.17 10.32
CA VAL A 337 -40.71 -43.51 9.52
C VAL A 337 -41.78 -44.56 9.16
N PRO A 338 -43.09 -44.30 9.36
CA PRO A 338 -44.13 -45.27 9.00
C PRO A 338 -44.23 -45.47 7.48
N GLU A 339 -44.26 -46.73 7.02
CA GLU A 339 -44.29 -47.08 5.59
C GLU A 339 -45.70 -47.39 5.03
N SER A 340 -46.78 -47.29 5.83
CA SER A 340 -48.14 -47.54 5.33
C SER A 340 -49.22 -46.65 5.98
N ILE A 341 -50.40 -46.61 5.37
CA ILE A 341 -51.54 -45.77 5.79
C ILE A 341 -52.40 -46.41 6.90
N ASP A 342 -52.16 -47.67 7.24
CA ASP A 342 -53.02 -48.45 8.15
C ASP A 342 -52.57 -48.41 9.63
N ASP A 343 -51.50 -47.68 9.97
CA ASP A 343 -50.87 -47.66 11.31
C ASP A 343 -51.23 -46.44 12.19
N ILE A 344 -52.20 -45.60 11.81
CA ILE A 344 -52.68 -44.48 12.65
C ILE A 344 -53.86 -44.94 13.52
N ARG A 345 -53.83 -44.65 14.83
CA ARG A 345 -54.90 -44.98 15.79
C ARG A 345 -55.68 -43.73 16.23
N ASP A 346 -56.93 -43.93 16.65
CA ASP A 346 -57.86 -42.86 17.08
C ASP A 346 -57.40 -42.05 18.31
N GLU A 347 -56.35 -42.47 19.01
CA GLU A 347 -55.83 -41.85 20.23
C GLU A 347 -54.99 -40.58 19.97
N ASP A 348 -54.46 -40.40 18.75
CA ASP A 348 -53.64 -39.22 18.38
C ASP A 348 -54.46 -37.93 18.15
N PHE A 349 -55.79 -38.01 18.12
CA PHE A 349 -56.68 -36.93 17.64
C PHE A 349 -57.44 -36.13 18.70
N GLN A 350 -57.21 -36.32 20.01
CA GLN A 350 -57.95 -35.58 21.05
C GLN A 350 -57.12 -35.03 22.22
N ARG A 351 -56.81 -33.72 22.16
CA ARG A 351 -56.93 -32.84 23.33
C ARG A 351 -57.22 -31.38 22.99
N ASP A 352 -58.51 -31.05 23.10
CA ASP A 352 -59.13 -29.77 23.45
C ASP A 352 -58.69 -28.46 22.77
N ARG A 353 -59.40 -28.23 21.66
CA ARG A 353 -59.85 -26.91 21.17
C ARG A 353 -60.78 -26.23 22.19
N ARG A 354 -60.69 -24.90 22.37
CA ARG A 354 -61.86 -23.99 22.51
C ARG A 354 -61.50 -22.49 22.41
N LEU A 355 -61.86 -21.91 21.26
CA LEU A 355 -62.52 -20.60 21.01
C LEU A 355 -61.75 -19.31 21.35
N ASP A 356 -61.69 -18.26 20.53
CA ASP A 356 -62.45 -17.81 19.31
C ASP A 356 -61.46 -17.55 18.14
N GLU A 357 -61.63 -17.88 16.85
CA GLU A 357 -62.73 -17.74 15.85
C GLU A 357 -63.18 -16.28 15.61
N GLY A 358 -63.03 -15.64 14.44
CA GLY A 358 -62.42 -15.95 13.11
C GLY A 358 -62.37 -14.62 12.30
N ALA A 359 -61.98 -14.51 11.02
CA ALA A 359 -61.52 -15.43 9.96
C ALA A 359 -60.53 -14.62 9.08
N ASP A 360 -59.37 -15.12 8.64
CA ASP A 360 -59.13 -16.12 7.58
C ASP A 360 -59.55 -15.70 6.17
N THR A 361 -58.54 -15.28 5.38
CA THR A 361 -58.49 -15.47 3.93
C THR A 361 -57.07 -15.88 3.52
N THR A 362 -56.78 -17.18 3.52
CA THR A 362 -55.85 -17.89 2.62
C THR A 362 -54.79 -17.04 1.87
N GLU A 363 -53.51 -17.15 2.26
CA GLU A 363 -52.39 -16.71 1.42
C GLU A 363 -51.37 -17.83 1.09
N ASP A 364 -50.82 -17.70 -0.11
CA ASP A 364 -49.94 -18.59 -0.87
C ASP A 364 -48.52 -18.69 -0.25
N PRO A 365 -47.78 -19.83 -0.35
CA PRO A 365 -46.47 -19.99 0.29
C PRO A 365 -45.35 -19.28 -0.50
N SER A 366 -45.51 -17.97 -0.74
CA SER A 366 -44.70 -17.16 -1.65
C SER A 366 -44.27 -15.79 -1.07
N THR A 367 -44.21 -15.62 0.26
CA THR A 367 -43.55 -14.44 0.86
C THR A 367 -42.97 -14.75 2.25
N PRO A 368 -41.69 -14.44 2.54
CA PRO A 368 -41.16 -14.46 3.91
C PRO A 368 -41.71 -13.27 4.72
N ASP A 369 -42.22 -13.55 5.91
CA ASP A 369 -42.79 -12.59 6.86
C ASP A 369 -41.82 -11.46 7.25
N GLU A 370 -42.14 -10.22 6.90
CA GLU A 370 -41.34 -9.01 7.16
C GLU A 370 -41.56 -8.41 8.56
N SER A 371 -41.31 -9.18 9.63
CA SER A 371 -41.49 -8.64 11.00
C SER A 371 -40.57 -9.18 12.11
N SER A 372 -39.67 -10.14 11.85
CA SER A 372 -38.85 -10.78 12.91
C SER A 372 -37.39 -10.28 13.01
N PRO A 373 -36.90 -9.87 14.20
CA PRO A 373 -35.54 -9.32 14.41
C PRO A 373 -34.40 -10.36 14.40
N ALA A 374 -34.62 -11.56 13.84
CA ALA A 374 -33.75 -12.74 13.93
C ALA A 374 -32.41 -12.65 13.15
N ASN A 375 -32.08 -11.51 12.53
CA ASN A 375 -30.92 -11.34 11.66
C ASN A 375 -30.01 -10.13 12.03
N LEU A 376 -30.15 -9.59 13.26
CA LEU A 376 -29.33 -8.48 13.75
C LEU A 376 -28.14 -9.00 14.58
N PRO A 377 -26.88 -8.87 14.13
CA PRO A 377 -25.73 -9.32 14.90
C PRO A 377 -25.62 -8.56 16.23
N PRO A 378 -25.26 -9.26 17.32
CA PRO A 378 -25.11 -8.63 18.62
C PRO A 378 -23.98 -7.61 18.60
N GLN A 379 -24.15 -6.53 19.36
CA GLN A 379 -23.13 -5.53 19.61
C GLN A 379 -22.89 -5.46 21.13
N PRO A 380 -22.11 -6.40 21.70
CA PRO A 380 -21.88 -6.45 23.14
C PRO A 380 -21.14 -5.19 23.60
N ARG A 381 -21.50 -4.70 24.81
CA ARG A 381 -20.79 -3.59 25.48
C ARG A 381 -19.37 -3.99 25.88
N HIS A 382 -19.18 -5.27 26.23
CA HIS A 382 -17.87 -5.88 26.49
C HIS A 382 -17.79 -7.21 25.74
N PRO A 383 -17.22 -7.24 24.52
CA PRO A 383 -17.00 -8.49 23.81
C PRO A 383 -15.98 -9.36 24.54
N THR A 384 -16.11 -10.67 24.45
CA THR A 384 -15.23 -11.64 25.13
C THR A 384 -13.76 -11.41 24.76
N LYS A 385 -12.88 -11.29 25.76
CA LYS A 385 -11.43 -11.17 25.54
C LYS A 385 -10.93 -12.37 24.74
N VAL A 386 -10.35 -12.08 23.57
CA VAL A 386 -9.67 -13.05 22.71
C VAL A 386 -8.41 -12.39 22.17
N VAL A 387 -7.30 -13.13 22.15
CA VAL A 387 -6.05 -12.69 21.52
C VAL A 387 -5.89 -13.49 20.24
N LYS A 388 -5.71 -12.79 19.12
CA LYS A 388 -5.35 -13.36 17.84
C LYS A 388 -4.11 -12.66 17.32
N SER A 389 -3.24 -13.38 16.64
CA SER A 389 -2.05 -12.81 16.02
C SER A 389 -1.87 -13.31 14.58
N ILE A 390 -1.11 -12.55 13.80
CA ILE A 390 -0.57 -12.99 12.53
C ILE A 390 0.82 -12.39 12.32
N ILE A 391 1.75 -13.20 11.81
CA ILE A 391 2.99 -12.71 11.21
C ILE A 391 2.78 -12.80 9.70
N ILE A 392 2.68 -11.64 9.03
CA ILE A 392 2.58 -11.59 7.57
C ILE A 392 3.98 -11.92 7.01
N PRO A 393 4.10 -12.88 6.07
CA PRO A 393 5.39 -13.36 5.58
C PRO A 393 6.16 -12.30 4.79
N ALA A 394 7.45 -12.54 4.60
CA ALA A 394 8.33 -11.72 3.79
C ALA A 394 7.72 -11.51 2.38
N PRO A 395 7.77 -10.28 1.82
CA PRO A 395 8.61 -9.15 2.23
C PRO A 395 8.02 -8.24 3.33
N ALA A 396 6.89 -8.58 3.96
CA ALA A 396 6.23 -7.72 4.94
C ALA A 396 7.16 -7.33 6.12
N ASN A 397 7.11 -6.06 6.50
CA ASN A 397 8.01 -5.42 7.46
C ASN A 397 7.30 -4.24 8.15
N HIS A 398 8.04 -3.29 8.74
CA HIS A 398 7.45 -2.17 9.47
C HIS A 398 6.48 -1.30 8.64
N ALA A 399 6.60 -1.33 7.32
CA ALA A 399 5.73 -0.62 6.38
C ALA A 399 4.43 -1.38 6.00
N VAL A 400 4.11 -2.50 6.66
CA VAL A 400 3.01 -3.43 6.29
C VAL A 400 1.64 -2.76 6.04
N LEU A 401 1.35 -1.62 6.69
CA LEU A 401 0.09 -0.87 6.51
C LEU A 401 0.01 -0.01 5.24
N PHE A 402 1.14 0.32 4.60
CA PHE A 402 1.19 1.11 3.37
C PHE A 402 2.03 0.50 2.24
N MET A 403 2.64 -0.66 2.47
CA MET A 403 3.21 -1.51 1.42
C MET A 403 2.09 -2.01 0.49
N PRO A 404 2.14 -1.76 -0.84
CA PRO A 404 1.03 -2.06 -1.74
C PRO A 404 0.60 -3.52 -1.78
N SER A 405 1.53 -4.47 -1.62
CA SER A 405 1.27 -5.91 -1.59
C SER A 405 0.58 -6.39 -0.32
N THR A 406 0.78 -5.73 0.82
CA THR A 406 0.26 -6.18 2.13
C THR A 406 -0.90 -5.35 2.64
N ALA A 407 -1.05 -4.08 2.24
CA ALA A 407 -2.06 -3.18 2.81
C ALA A 407 -3.51 -3.70 2.62
N ARG A 408 -3.83 -4.30 1.46
CA ARG A 408 -5.15 -4.93 1.23
C ARG A 408 -5.35 -6.19 2.08
N VAL A 409 -4.32 -7.03 2.18
CA VAL A 409 -4.32 -8.26 3.00
C VAL A 409 -4.51 -7.89 4.48
N LEU A 410 -3.85 -6.84 4.95
CA LEU A 410 -4.00 -6.31 6.29
C LEU A 410 -5.41 -5.74 6.54
N ALA A 411 -5.94 -4.92 5.62
CA ALA A 411 -7.31 -4.41 5.72
C ALA A 411 -8.35 -5.54 5.77
N HIS A 412 -8.11 -6.63 5.03
CA HIS A 412 -8.94 -7.82 5.06
C HIS A 412 -8.88 -8.52 6.44
N HIS A 413 -7.68 -8.85 6.93
CA HIS A 413 -7.51 -9.47 8.25
C HIS A 413 -8.11 -8.64 9.39
N ILE A 414 -7.94 -7.32 9.36
CA ILE A 414 -8.57 -6.41 10.33
C ILE A 414 -10.09 -6.50 10.23
N SER A 415 -10.66 -6.45 9.03
CA SER A 415 -12.11 -6.52 8.83
C SER A 415 -12.70 -7.84 9.35
N ASP A 416 -12.06 -8.97 9.04
CA ASP A 416 -12.51 -10.30 9.46
C ASP A 416 -12.38 -10.46 10.98
N PHE A 417 -11.28 -10.01 11.60
CA PHE A 417 -11.15 -9.99 13.06
C PHE A 417 -12.28 -9.18 13.73
N LEU A 418 -12.57 -7.97 13.23
CA LEU A 418 -13.60 -7.11 13.81
C LEU A 418 -15.00 -7.71 13.66
N ALA A 419 -15.30 -8.31 12.51
CA ALA A 419 -16.57 -9.00 12.26
C ALA A 419 -16.76 -10.25 13.12
N CYS A 420 -15.70 -11.04 13.34
CA CYS A 420 -15.78 -12.30 14.08
C CYS A 420 -15.66 -12.13 15.61
N HIS A 421 -14.90 -11.14 16.09
CA HIS A 421 -14.52 -11.05 17.51
C HIS A 421 -14.99 -9.78 18.23
N VAL A 422 -15.43 -8.73 17.52
CA VAL A 422 -15.96 -7.50 18.15
C VAL A 422 -17.48 -7.39 17.95
N THR A 423 -17.93 -7.38 16.69
CA THR A 423 -19.36 -7.49 16.34
C THR A 423 -19.54 -7.84 14.87
N GLY A 424 -20.45 -8.77 14.58
CA GLY A 424 -20.83 -9.14 13.21
C GLY A 424 -21.34 -7.95 12.37
N ARG A 425 -21.71 -6.83 13.01
CA ARG A 425 -22.10 -5.59 12.31
C ARG A 425 -20.98 -4.99 11.46
N PHE A 426 -19.70 -5.29 11.74
CA PHE A 426 -18.58 -4.89 10.87
C PHE A 426 -18.52 -5.64 9.53
N SER A 427 -19.27 -6.74 9.38
CA SER A 427 -19.36 -7.45 8.11
C SER A 427 -20.06 -6.58 7.07
N LEU A 428 -19.32 -6.12 6.06
CA LEU A 428 -19.89 -5.38 4.92
C LEU A 428 -20.99 -6.22 4.26
N LYS A 429 -20.74 -7.52 4.02
CA LYS A 429 -21.75 -8.46 3.53
C LYS A 429 -23.08 -8.36 4.30
N TRP A 430 -23.02 -8.40 5.64
CA TRP A 430 -24.23 -8.26 6.44
C TRP A 430 -24.88 -6.87 6.32
N GLN A 431 -24.08 -5.79 6.38
CA GLN A 431 -24.60 -4.41 6.23
C GLN A 431 -25.34 -4.26 4.90
N LEU A 432 -24.78 -4.79 3.81
CA LEU A 432 -25.37 -4.74 2.48
C LEU A 432 -26.68 -5.53 2.39
N GLN A 433 -26.73 -6.71 3.00
CA GLN A 433 -27.95 -7.52 3.09
C GLN A 433 -29.03 -6.81 3.90
N TYR A 434 -28.68 -6.22 5.04
CA TYR A 434 -29.60 -5.42 5.88
C TYR A 434 -30.17 -4.22 5.10
N LEU A 435 -29.30 -3.40 4.51
CA LEU A 435 -29.71 -2.18 3.79
C LEU A 435 -30.49 -2.46 2.49
N SER A 436 -30.30 -3.65 1.90
CA SER A 436 -31.08 -4.09 0.74
C SER A 436 -32.50 -4.51 1.13
N ARG A 437 -32.67 -5.25 2.24
CA ARG A 437 -34.00 -5.67 2.75
C ARG A 437 -34.87 -4.46 3.08
N GLU A 438 -34.30 -3.47 3.74
CA GLU A 438 -34.97 -2.21 4.08
C GLU A 438 -35.30 -1.32 2.87
N GLY A 439 -34.94 -1.71 1.64
CA GLY A 439 -35.13 -0.93 0.41
C GLY A 439 -34.30 0.37 0.31
N LYS A 440 -33.46 0.65 1.32
CA LYS A 440 -32.75 1.94 1.49
C LYS A 440 -31.45 2.04 0.70
N TRP A 441 -30.81 0.91 0.37
CA TRP A 441 -29.55 0.89 -0.40
C TRP A 441 -29.48 -0.21 -1.46
N ASP A 442 -30.49 -0.25 -2.34
CA ASP A 442 -30.54 -1.19 -3.47
C ASP A 442 -30.36 -0.52 -4.86
N VAL A 443 -30.24 -1.33 -5.92
CA VAL A 443 -30.22 -0.87 -7.31
C VAL A 443 -31.47 -0.06 -7.66
N LYS A 444 -31.28 1.13 -8.25
CA LYS A 444 -32.32 2.15 -8.52
C LYS A 444 -33.51 1.69 -9.36
N ASN A 445 -33.43 0.50 -9.96
CA ASN A 445 -34.57 -0.19 -10.59
C ASN A 445 -34.27 -1.70 -10.59
N LEU A 446 -34.68 -2.39 -9.51
CA LEU A 446 -34.42 -3.82 -9.33
C LEU A 446 -35.03 -4.68 -10.44
N ALA A 447 -36.28 -4.41 -10.85
CA ALA A 447 -36.94 -5.16 -11.93
C ALA A 447 -36.15 -5.08 -13.25
N LYS A 448 -35.72 -3.88 -13.66
CA LYS A 448 -34.87 -3.67 -14.83
C LYS A 448 -33.50 -4.35 -14.66
N TRP A 449 -32.92 -4.34 -13.47
CA TRP A 449 -31.65 -5.01 -13.21
C TRP A 449 -31.78 -6.54 -13.25
N LYS A 450 -32.87 -7.12 -12.72
CA LYS A 450 -33.15 -8.57 -12.77
C LYS A 450 -33.25 -9.04 -14.22
N ASN A 451 -34.02 -8.33 -15.04
CA ASN A 451 -34.22 -8.61 -16.47
C ASN A 451 -32.97 -8.39 -17.36
N VAL A 452 -31.87 -7.87 -16.82
CA VAL A 452 -30.59 -7.76 -17.55
C VAL A 452 -29.76 -9.02 -17.33
N VAL A 453 -29.30 -9.62 -18.43
CA VAL A 453 -28.39 -10.79 -18.40
C VAL A 453 -27.15 -10.47 -17.53
N PRO A 454 -26.79 -11.33 -16.55
CA PRO A 454 -25.68 -11.09 -15.64
C PRO A 454 -24.34 -10.74 -16.33
N VAL A 455 -23.90 -11.58 -17.27
CA VAL A 455 -22.60 -11.51 -17.96
C VAL A 455 -22.83 -11.69 -19.47
N SER A 456 -22.12 -10.94 -20.31
CA SER A 456 -22.15 -11.04 -21.78
C SER A 456 -21.48 -12.31 -22.29
N LEU A 457 -21.64 -12.61 -23.58
CA LEU A 457 -20.71 -13.50 -24.31
C LEU A 457 -19.27 -12.91 -24.32
N PRO A 458 -18.24 -13.69 -24.68
CA PRO A 458 -16.86 -13.20 -24.78
C PRO A 458 -16.74 -12.05 -25.80
N ILE A 459 -15.91 -11.05 -25.49
CA ILE A 459 -15.71 -9.86 -26.32
C ILE A 459 -14.23 -9.74 -26.70
N GLY A 460 -13.94 -9.73 -28.00
CA GLY A 460 -12.61 -9.58 -28.57
C GLY A 460 -12.59 -9.69 -30.10
N PRO A 461 -11.43 -9.45 -30.74
CA PRO A 461 -11.25 -9.65 -32.18
C PRO A 461 -11.61 -11.08 -32.63
N LYS A 462 -12.35 -11.19 -33.74
CA LYS A 462 -12.69 -12.49 -34.37
C LYS A 462 -11.40 -13.26 -34.72
N GLY A 463 -11.35 -14.56 -34.40
CA GLY A 463 -10.18 -15.42 -34.60
C GLY A 463 -9.02 -15.23 -33.60
N LYS A 464 -9.19 -14.42 -32.54
CA LYS A 464 -8.21 -14.25 -31.45
C LYS A 464 -8.89 -14.50 -30.10
N PRO A 465 -8.13 -14.75 -29.02
CA PRO A 465 -8.69 -14.82 -27.67
C PRO A 465 -9.49 -13.57 -27.29
N ALA A 466 -10.63 -13.78 -26.65
CA ALA A 466 -11.41 -12.70 -26.05
C ALA A 466 -10.59 -11.97 -24.96
N VAL A 467 -10.90 -10.70 -24.74
CA VAL A 467 -10.26 -9.86 -23.72
C VAL A 467 -11.22 -9.56 -22.56
N PHE A 468 -12.50 -9.40 -22.86
CA PHE A 468 -13.50 -8.97 -21.89
C PHE A 468 -14.76 -9.83 -21.84
N ARG A 469 -15.47 -9.74 -20.72
CA ARG A 469 -16.93 -9.94 -20.65
C ARG A 469 -17.57 -8.73 -19.96
N ALA A 470 -18.62 -8.17 -20.56
CA ALA A 470 -19.38 -7.06 -20.00
C ALA A 470 -20.47 -7.58 -19.07
N MET A 471 -20.61 -7.00 -17.88
CA MET A 471 -21.55 -7.48 -16.86
C MET A 471 -22.36 -6.36 -16.19
N LYS A 472 -23.50 -6.73 -15.59
CA LYS A 472 -24.21 -5.85 -14.64
C LYS A 472 -23.51 -5.89 -13.27
N THR A 473 -23.69 -4.86 -12.45
CA THR A 473 -23.20 -4.90 -11.06
C THR A 473 -23.77 -6.11 -10.34
N LEU A 474 -22.98 -6.76 -9.47
CA LEU A 474 -23.50 -7.77 -8.55
C LEU A 474 -24.33 -7.10 -7.45
N ARG A 475 -24.99 -7.91 -6.62
CA ARG A 475 -25.75 -7.51 -5.40
C ARG A 475 -25.50 -8.54 -4.28
N GLU A 476 -25.24 -8.12 -3.05
CA GLU A 476 -25.01 -9.05 -1.92
C GLU A 476 -26.28 -9.81 -1.48
N ALA A 477 -27.44 -9.17 -1.66
CA ALA A 477 -28.77 -9.68 -1.30
C ALA A 477 -29.48 -10.38 -2.47
N ASP A 478 -28.73 -10.86 -3.46
CA ASP A 478 -29.26 -11.55 -4.64
C ASP A 478 -28.93 -13.04 -4.59
N ASP A 479 -29.83 -13.84 -5.13
CA ASP A 479 -29.74 -15.29 -5.22
C ASP A 479 -29.01 -15.76 -6.49
N VAL A 480 -29.02 -14.95 -7.57
CA VAL A 480 -28.50 -15.35 -8.89
C VAL A 480 -27.18 -14.66 -9.24
N HIS A 481 -27.04 -13.36 -8.94
CA HIS A 481 -25.86 -12.55 -9.32
C HIS A 481 -25.26 -11.82 -8.12
N CYS A 482 -24.98 -12.59 -7.06
CA CYS A 482 -24.18 -12.20 -5.91
C CYS A 482 -22.72 -12.70 -6.03
N PRO A 483 -21.78 -12.19 -5.20
CA PRO A 483 -20.37 -12.58 -5.26
C PRO A 483 -20.10 -14.09 -5.20
N ALA A 484 -20.84 -14.84 -4.38
CA ALA A 484 -20.62 -16.27 -4.20
C ALA A 484 -20.99 -17.08 -5.45
N GLU A 485 -22.21 -16.89 -5.98
CA GLU A 485 -22.65 -17.54 -7.21
C GLU A 485 -21.87 -17.02 -8.43
N PHE A 486 -21.46 -15.76 -8.45
CA PHE A 486 -20.57 -15.25 -9.50
C PHE A 486 -19.21 -15.94 -9.51
N VAL A 487 -18.54 -16.11 -8.36
CA VAL A 487 -17.28 -16.86 -8.26
C VAL A 487 -17.46 -18.31 -8.73
N LYS A 488 -18.51 -18.98 -8.25
CA LYS A 488 -18.83 -20.37 -8.58
C LYS A 488 -19.05 -20.58 -10.08
N ASN A 489 -19.79 -19.68 -10.72
CA ASN A 489 -20.18 -19.79 -12.13
C ASN A 489 -19.15 -19.18 -13.11
N TRP A 490 -18.38 -18.16 -12.69
CA TRP A 490 -17.50 -17.37 -13.57
C TRP A 490 -16.04 -17.28 -13.13
N GLY A 491 -15.66 -17.58 -11.89
CA GLY A 491 -14.30 -17.37 -11.35
C GLY A 491 -13.18 -18.23 -11.97
N LYS A 492 -13.55 -19.21 -12.80
CA LYS A 492 -12.60 -19.94 -13.66
C LYS A 492 -12.27 -19.21 -14.98
N ILE A 493 -13.17 -18.33 -15.45
CA ILE A 493 -13.09 -17.58 -16.71
C ILE A 493 -12.75 -16.11 -16.45
N ILE A 494 -13.47 -15.44 -15.54
CA ILE A 494 -13.23 -14.04 -15.16
C ILE A 494 -12.29 -14.03 -13.96
N LYS A 495 -11.09 -13.48 -14.11
CA LYS A 495 -10.03 -13.45 -13.07
C LYS A 495 -9.80 -12.07 -12.45
N ASP A 496 -10.34 -11.04 -13.10
CA ASP A 496 -10.31 -9.65 -12.63
C ASP A 496 -11.63 -8.98 -13.00
N VAL A 497 -12.18 -8.18 -12.09
CA VAL A 497 -13.40 -7.37 -12.31
C VAL A 497 -13.05 -5.89 -12.16
N VAL A 498 -13.29 -5.12 -13.23
CA VAL A 498 -13.17 -3.66 -13.25
C VAL A 498 -14.55 -3.03 -13.06
N ASP A 499 -14.78 -2.47 -11.89
CA ASP A 499 -15.97 -1.69 -11.58
C ASP A 499 -15.77 -0.23 -11.99
N ILE A 500 -16.42 0.16 -13.10
CA ILE A 500 -16.36 1.52 -13.62
C ILE A 500 -17.45 2.46 -13.05
N SER A 501 -18.25 2.00 -12.08
CA SER A 501 -19.29 2.81 -11.43
C SER A 501 -18.70 3.87 -10.49
N HIS A 502 -19.42 4.96 -10.24
CA HIS A 502 -19.00 6.01 -9.32
C HIS A 502 -19.24 5.61 -7.85
N ASP A 503 -20.46 5.16 -7.58
CA ASP A 503 -20.96 4.81 -6.25
C ASP A 503 -20.23 3.57 -5.69
N GLN A 504 -20.33 3.31 -4.38
CA GLN A 504 -19.78 2.09 -3.80
C GLN A 504 -20.53 0.84 -4.32
N PRO A 505 -19.87 -0.32 -4.47
CA PRO A 505 -20.53 -1.53 -4.94
C PRO A 505 -21.61 -1.99 -3.94
N VAL A 506 -22.76 -2.42 -4.46
CA VAL A 506 -23.85 -3.03 -3.67
C VAL A 506 -23.60 -4.51 -3.33
N TYR A 507 -22.31 -4.88 -3.25
CA TYR A 507 -21.79 -6.21 -2.96
C TYR A 507 -20.42 -6.09 -2.28
N ASP A 508 -20.00 -7.07 -1.47
CA ASP A 508 -18.66 -7.09 -0.88
C ASP A 508 -17.64 -7.67 -1.88
N PRO A 509 -16.70 -6.88 -2.42
CA PRO A 509 -15.76 -7.38 -3.41
C PRO A 509 -14.80 -8.43 -2.85
N ARG A 510 -14.55 -8.43 -1.54
CA ARG A 510 -13.63 -9.36 -0.86
C ARG A 510 -14.16 -10.80 -0.92
N SER A 511 -15.49 -10.97 -0.99
CA SER A 511 -16.13 -12.27 -1.26
C SER A 511 -15.71 -12.84 -2.62
N MET A 512 -15.48 -11.99 -3.64
CA MET A 512 -14.95 -12.42 -4.93
C MET A 512 -13.44 -12.66 -4.89
N GLU A 513 -12.70 -11.84 -4.16
CA GLU A 513 -11.24 -11.98 -4.00
C GLU A 513 -10.86 -13.30 -3.29
N LYS A 514 -11.62 -13.71 -2.27
CA LYS A 514 -11.51 -15.06 -1.66
C LYS A 514 -11.76 -16.20 -2.67
N GLY A 515 -12.55 -15.92 -3.70
CA GLY A 515 -12.83 -16.82 -4.82
C GLY A 515 -11.80 -16.81 -5.95
N GLY A 516 -10.67 -16.10 -5.79
CA GLY A 516 -9.64 -15.97 -6.82
C GLY A 516 -9.94 -14.96 -7.92
N VAL A 517 -10.92 -14.07 -7.74
CA VAL A 517 -11.28 -13.02 -8.70
C VAL A 517 -10.94 -11.64 -8.10
N ARG A 518 -9.91 -10.98 -8.64
CA ARG A 518 -9.43 -9.68 -8.12
C ARG A 518 -10.40 -8.55 -8.46
N TYR A 519 -10.57 -7.60 -7.55
CA TYR A 519 -11.44 -6.43 -7.76
C TYR A 519 -10.64 -5.13 -7.96
N HIS A 520 -11.08 -4.33 -8.95
CA HIS A 520 -10.45 -3.08 -9.35
C HIS A 520 -11.50 -1.98 -9.53
N LYS A 521 -11.51 -0.98 -8.65
CA LYS A 521 -12.39 0.18 -8.75
C LYS A 521 -11.80 1.23 -9.68
N PHE A 522 -12.54 1.62 -10.72
CA PHE A 522 -12.18 2.67 -11.68
C PHE A 522 -13.33 3.68 -11.76
N ALA A 523 -13.48 4.53 -10.73
CA ALA A 523 -14.65 5.39 -10.61
C ALA A 523 -14.71 6.45 -11.72
N THR A 524 -15.82 6.48 -12.49
CA THR A 524 -16.05 7.43 -13.60
C THR A 524 -17.33 8.22 -13.41
N VAL A 525 -17.43 9.39 -14.07
CA VAL A 525 -18.64 10.23 -14.03
C VAL A 525 -19.83 9.51 -14.67
N SER A 526 -20.99 9.55 -14.01
CA SER A 526 -22.19 8.88 -14.50
C SER A 526 -22.90 9.69 -15.59
N LYS A 527 -23.52 8.98 -16.56
CA LYS A 527 -24.31 9.51 -17.69
C LYS A 527 -23.55 10.31 -18.77
N VAL A 528 -22.27 10.60 -18.60
CA VAL A 528 -21.44 11.33 -19.58
C VAL A 528 -20.45 10.34 -20.24
N PRO A 529 -20.09 10.51 -21.53
CA PRO A 529 -18.98 9.79 -22.14
C PRO A 529 -17.65 10.08 -21.42
N PRO A 530 -16.83 9.05 -21.13
CA PRO A 530 -15.49 9.22 -20.59
C PRO A 530 -14.62 10.17 -21.43
N SER A 531 -13.80 10.97 -20.75
CA SER A 531 -12.76 11.78 -21.36
C SER A 531 -11.62 10.92 -21.94
N GLU A 532 -10.86 11.48 -22.88
CA GLU A 532 -9.69 10.81 -23.48
C GLU A 532 -8.65 10.42 -22.43
N GLY A 533 -8.49 11.23 -21.37
CA GLY A 533 -7.64 10.89 -20.21
C GLY A 533 -8.19 9.71 -19.39
N GLU A 534 -9.49 9.62 -19.14
CA GLU A 534 -10.10 8.44 -18.50
C GLU A 534 -9.96 7.19 -19.37
N VAL A 535 -10.12 7.31 -20.70
CA VAL A 535 -9.89 6.19 -21.63
C VAL A 535 -8.44 5.70 -21.56
N ALA A 536 -7.47 6.61 -21.66
CA ALA A 536 -6.05 6.25 -21.57
C ALA A 536 -5.70 5.57 -20.24
N HIS A 537 -6.24 6.03 -19.11
CA HIS A 537 -6.05 5.38 -17.80
C HIS A 537 -6.73 4.00 -17.72
N PHE A 538 -7.93 3.83 -18.30
CA PHE A 538 -8.60 2.53 -18.37
C PHE A 538 -7.80 1.54 -19.23
N VAL A 539 -7.32 1.97 -20.39
CA VAL A 539 -6.49 1.15 -21.28
C VAL A 539 -5.20 0.73 -20.60
N ALA A 540 -4.49 1.65 -19.92
CA ALA A 540 -3.29 1.34 -19.16
C ALA A 540 -3.55 0.38 -17.98
N LEU A 541 -4.71 0.50 -17.30
CA LEU A 541 -5.13 -0.46 -16.28
C LEU A 541 -5.34 -1.85 -16.89
N VAL A 542 -6.09 -1.97 -17.97
CA VAL A 542 -6.33 -3.27 -18.64
C VAL A 542 -5.03 -3.90 -19.14
N ASP A 543 -4.14 -3.13 -19.78
CA ASP A 543 -2.84 -3.62 -20.25
C ASP A 543 -2.00 -4.19 -19.09
N LYS A 544 -1.97 -3.49 -17.95
CA LYS A 544 -1.33 -3.97 -16.71
C LYS A 544 -1.99 -5.26 -16.20
N LEU A 545 -3.32 -5.32 -16.13
CA LEU A 545 -4.03 -6.50 -15.64
C LEU A 545 -3.80 -7.73 -16.52
N ARG A 546 -3.69 -7.56 -17.83
CA ARG A 546 -3.40 -8.67 -18.77
C ARG A 546 -1.98 -9.22 -18.56
N GLU A 547 -0.99 -8.36 -18.31
CA GLU A 547 0.37 -8.80 -17.97
C GLU A 547 0.42 -9.50 -16.59
N GLU A 548 -0.35 -9.02 -15.60
CA GLU A 548 -0.50 -9.70 -14.31
C GLU A 548 -1.29 -11.03 -14.40
N GLN A 549 -2.26 -11.13 -15.32
CA GLN A 549 -2.96 -12.39 -15.62
C GLN A 549 -2.03 -13.40 -16.27
N LYS A 550 -1.15 -12.98 -17.19
CA LYS A 550 -0.17 -13.89 -17.82
C LYS A 550 0.74 -14.55 -16.78
N LYS A 551 1.32 -13.76 -15.87
CA LYS A 551 2.18 -14.28 -14.78
C LYS A 551 1.44 -15.24 -13.86
N ARG A 552 0.22 -14.86 -13.43
CA ARG A 552 -0.64 -15.75 -12.64
C ARG A 552 -1.02 -17.03 -13.37
N ALA A 553 -1.30 -16.98 -14.68
CA ALA A 553 -1.64 -18.18 -15.44
C ALA A 553 -0.51 -19.21 -15.44
N GLU A 554 0.75 -18.75 -15.46
CA GLU A 554 1.95 -19.58 -15.32
C GLU A 554 2.14 -20.09 -13.87
N GLU A 555 2.01 -19.21 -12.87
CA GLU A 555 2.19 -19.53 -11.43
C GLU A 555 1.09 -20.46 -10.88
N GLU A 556 -0.18 -20.13 -11.15
CA GLU A 556 -1.39 -20.82 -10.69
C GLU A 556 -1.85 -21.92 -11.65
N ARG A 557 -1.15 -22.13 -12.78
CA ARG A 557 -1.43 -23.14 -13.82
C ARG A 557 -2.87 -23.09 -14.33
N TRP A 558 -3.27 -21.95 -14.89
CA TRP A 558 -4.62 -21.79 -15.45
C TRP A 558 -4.79 -22.60 -16.73
N GLU A 559 -5.88 -23.37 -16.79
CA GLU A 559 -6.31 -24.11 -17.98
C GLU A 559 -7.45 -23.37 -18.70
N ALA A 560 -7.59 -23.59 -20.01
CA ALA A 560 -8.71 -23.06 -20.78
C ALA A 560 -10.02 -23.75 -20.36
N VAL A 561 -11.07 -22.97 -20.13
CA VAL A 561 -12.36 -23.47 -19.62
C VAL A 561 -13.36 -23.51 -20.77
N ASN A 562 -13.81 -24.70 -21.15
CA ASN A 562 -14.72 -24.90 -22.29
C ASN A 562 -14.19 -24.29 -23.61
N GLY A 563 -12.86 -24.26 -23.79
CA GLY A 563 -12.21 -23.62 -24.95
C GLY A 563 -12.05 -22.10 -24.84
N GLU A 564 -12.46 -21.47 -23.74
CA GLU A 564 -12.24 -20.06 -23.47
C GLU A 564 -11.00 -19.81 -22.61
N ASN A 565 -10.25 -18.77 -22.98
CA ASN A 565 -9.18 -18.22 -22.15
C ASN A 565 -9.76 -17.31 -21.05
N GLN A 566 -8.98 -17.06 -20.00
CA GLN A 566 -9.36 -16.12 -18.95
C GLN A 566 -9.45 -14.67 -19.47
N VAL A 567 -10.43 -13.93 -18.95
CA VAL A 567 -10.79 -12.57 -19.39
C VAL A 567 -10.98 -11.61 -18.23
N ILE A 568 -11.14 -10.33 -18.55
CA ILE A 568 -11.46 -9.26 -17.59
C ILE A 568 -12.96 -8.96 -17.63
N GLY A 569 -13.63 -9.03 -16.49
CA GLY A 569 -15.01 -8.60 -16.31
C GLY A 569 -15.07 -7.08 -16.19
N VAL A 570 -16.02 -6.42 -16.87
CA VAL A 570 -16.22 -4.96 -16.73
C VAL A 570 -17.69 -4.66 -16.47
N HIS A 571 -18.00 -3.93 -15.38
CA HIS A 571 -19.36 -3.47 -15.11
C HIS A 571 -19.45 -1.99 -14.77
N CYS A 572 -20.54 -1.37 -15.22
CA CYS A 572 -21.13 -0.23 -14.55
C CYS A 572 -22.36 -0.71 -13.76
N HIS A 573 -23.49 0.00 -13.79
CA HIS A 573 -24.72 -0.48 -13.15
C HIS A 573 -25.40 -1.61 -13.97
N TYR A 574 -25.48 -1.50 -15.29
CA TYR A 574 -26.20 -2.46 -16.15
C TYR A 574 -25.31 -3.14 -17.22
N GLY A 575 -24.06 -2.69 -17.40
CA GLY A 575 -23.17 -3.28 -18.42
C GLY A 575 -23.54 -2.97 -19.87
N PHE A 576 -24.00 -1.74 -20.16
CA PHE A 576 -24.29 -1.27 -21.53
C PHE A 576 -23.44 -0.03 -21.87
N ASN A 577 -23.96 1.19 -21.75
CA ASN A 577 -23.34 2.41 -22.33
C ASN A 577 -21.87 2.65 -21.96
N ARG A 578 -21.54 2.96 -20.69
CA ARG A 578 -20.16 3.24 -20.26
C ARG A 578 -19.24 2.02 -20.44
N THR A 579 -19.77 0.83 -20.15
CA THR A 579 -19.03 -0.44 -20.27
C THR A 579 -18.64 -0.70 -21.72
N GLY A 580 -19.58 -0.57 -22.65
CA GLY A 580 -19.35 -0.68 -24.08
C GLY A 580 -18.42 0.39 -24.59
N TYR A 581 -18.57 1.65 -24.16
CA TYR A 581 -17.67 2.73 -24.58
C TYR A 581 -16.20 2.42 -24.26
N PHE A 582 -15.87 2.07 -23.02
CA PHE A 582 -14.51 1.70 -22.63
C PHE A 582 -13.98 0.45 -23.36
N ILE A 583 -14.83 -0.58 -23.53
CA ILE A 583 -14.45 -1.79 -24.25
C ILE A 583 -14.20 -1.49 -25.74
N VAL A 584 -15.07 -0.72 -26.40
CA VAL A 584 -14.89 -0.30 -27.80
C VAL A 584 -13.62 0.52 -27.97
N CYS A 585 -13.35 1.48 -27.09
CA CYS A 585 -12.09 2.22 -27.08
C CYS A 585 -10.87 1.29 -27.03
N TYR A 586 -10.87 0.29 -26.12
CA TYR A 586 -9.77 -0.68 -26.04
C TYR A 586 -9.66 -1.56 -27.30
N LEU A 587 -10.79 -2.00 -27.86
CA LEU A 587 -10.80 -2.80 -29.10
C LEU A 587 -10.21 -2.04 -30.29
N VAL A 588 -10.46 -0.73 -30.39
CA VAL A 588 -9.85 0.13 -31.41
C VAL A 588 -8.36 0.37 -31.10
N GLU A 589 -8.02 0.85 -29.90
CA GLU A 589 -6.67 1.31 -29.54
C GLU A 589 -5.64 0.20 -29.27
N ARG A 590 -6.08 -1.04 -29.00
CA ARG A 590 -5.20 -2.17 -28.65
C ARG A 590 -5.44 -3.43 -29.46
N CYS A 591 -6.66 -3.65 -29.94
CA CYS A 591 -6.96 -4.82 -30.77
C CYS A 591 -6.96 -4.51 -32.28
N GLY A 592 -6.98 -3.23 -32.67
CA GLY A 592 -6.90 -2.77 -34.06
C GLY A 592 -8.18 -2.94 -34.87
N LEU A 593 -9.34 -3.08 -34.21
CA LEU A 593 -10.63 -3.15 -34.90
C LEU A 593 -11.03 -1.78 -35.46
N GLY A 594 -11.82 -1.78 -36.54
CA GLY A 594 -12.53 -0.57 -36.96
C GLY A 594 -13.55 -0.13 -35.90
N VAL A 595 -13.83 1.17 -35.79
CA VAL A 595 -14.78 1.68 -34.76
C VAL A 595 -16.17 1.05 -34.87
N GLN A 596 -16.68 0.86 -36.10
CA GLN A 596 -17.96 0.19 -36.34
C GLN A 596 -17.89 -1.30 -35.97
N GLU A 597 -16.85 -2.00 -36.45
CA GLU A 597 -16.60 -3.42 -36.12
C GLU A 597 -16.52 -3.66 -34.61
N ALA A 598 -15.89 -2.75 -33.85
CA ALA A 598 -15.80 -2.83 -32.40
C ALA A 598 -17.17 -2.58 -31.71
N ILE A 599 -17.97 -1.63 -32.21
CA ILE A 599 -19.35 -1.39 -31.75
C ILE A 599 -20.22 -2.63 -31.99
N ASP A 600 -20.13 -3.20 -33.20
CA ASP A 600 -20.91 -4.38 -33.60
C ASP A 600 -20.48 -5.61 -32.80
N THR A 601 -19.18 -5.83 -32.61
CA THR A 601 -18.62 -6.89 -31.74
C THR A 601 -19.15 -6.78 -30.30
N PHE A 602 -19.28 -5.55 -29.76
CA PHE A 602 -19.89 -5.33 -28.45
C PHE A 602 -21.41 -5.63 -28.47
N ALA A 603 -22.13 -5.23 -29.51
CA ALA A 603 -23.57 -5.44 -29.64
C ALA A 603 -23.95 -6.92 -29.86
N GLU A 604 -23.16 -7.67 -30.64
CA GLU A 604 -23.25 -9.13 -30.82
C GLU A 604 -23.16 -9.84 -29.46
N ALA A 605 -22.14 -9.51 -28.66
CA ALA A 605 -21.87 -10.17 -27.39
C ALA A 605 -22.77 -9.70 -26.22
N ARG A 606 -23.24 -8.44 -26.27
CA ARG A 606 -24.10 -7.79 -25.26
C ARG A 606 -25.33 -7.19 -25.97
N PRO A 607 -26.40 -7.97 -26.19
CA PRO A 607 -27.56 -7.54 -26.97
C PRO A 607 -28.13 -6.18 -26.55
N ASN A 608 -28.52 -5.37 -27.54
CA ASN A 608 -28.84 -3.93 -27.45
C ASN A 608 -27.62 -2.99 -27.31
N GLY A 609 -26.40 -3.50 -27.18
CA GLY A 609 -25.14 -2.73 -27.27
C GLY A 609 -25.09 -1.45 -26.43
N ILE A 610 -24.47 -0.41 -27.00
CA ILE A 610 -24.50 0.96 -26.46
C ILE A 610 -25.83 1.60 -26.90
N ARG A 611 -26.69 1.96 -25.94
CA ARG A 611 -28.08 2.40 -26.19
C ARG A 611 -28.23 3.92 -26.30
N HIS A 612 -27.22 4.67 -25.89
CA HIS A 612 -27.26 6.14 -25.85
C HIS A 612 -26.47 6.71 -27.02
N SER A 613 -27.13 7.45 -27.92
CA SER A 613 -26.50 8.06 -29.10
C SER A 613 -25.24 8.84 -28.78
N HIS A 614 -25.27 9.73 -27.77
CA HIS A 614 -24.11 10.55 -27.38
C HIS A 614 -22.84 9.77 -27.00
N PHE A 615 -22.94 8.48 -26.66
CA PHE A 615 -21.76 7.61 -26.51
C PHE A 615 -21.24 7.12 -27.88
N LEU A 616 -22.14 6.72 -28.79
CA LEU A 616 -21.81 6.33 -30.17
C LEU A 616 -21.25 7.52 -30.96
N ASP A 617 -21.94 8.66 -30.93
CA ASP A 617 -21.53 9.90 -31.59
C ASP A 617 -20.12 10.31 -31.16
N LYS A 618 -19.79 10.16 -29.87
CA LYS A 618 -18.46 10.45 -29.34
C LYS A 618 -17.41 9.43 -29.79
N LEU A 619 -17.73 8.13 -29.87
CA LEU A 619 -16.83 7.11 -30.43
C LEU A 619 -16.50 7.42 -31.90
N HIS A 620 -17.50 7.73 -32.72
CA HIS A 620 -17.27 8.13 -34.12
C HIS A 620 -16.50 9.46 -34.21
N GLN A 621 -16.79 10.45 -33.35
CA GLN A 621 -16.02 11.69 -33.31
C GLN A 621 -14.53 11.42 -33.03
N VAL A 622 -14.21 10.58 -32.04
CA VAL A 622 -12.83 10.29 -31.62
C VAL A 622 -12.09 9.44 -32.66
N TYR A 623 -12.71 8.39 -33.22
CA TYR A 623 -11.99 7.43 -34.06
C TYR A 623 -12.23 7.58 -35.58
N VAL A 624 -13.29 8.25 -36.04
CA VAL A 624 -13.46 8.55 -37.47
C VAL A 624 -12.74 9.85 -37.82
N ILE A 625 -13.04 10.95 -37.13
CA ILE A 625 -12.50 12.28 -37.49
C ILE A 625 -10.98 12.32 -37.33
N ASN A 626 -10.42 11.75 -36.26
CA ASN A 626 -8.95 11.69 -36.10
C ASN A 626 -8.27 10.84 -37.18
N ASN A 627 -8.89 9.73 -37.63
CA ASN A 627 -8.36 8.96 -38.76
C ASN A 627 -8.43 9.74 -40.07
N TYR A 628 -9.50 10.51 -40.32
CA TYR A 628 -9.56 11.43 -41.46
C TYR A 628 -8.49 12.52 -41.38
N ILE A 629 -8.30 13.18 -40.23
CA ILE A 629 -7.28 14.23 -40.05
C ILE A 629 -5.86 13.65 -40.21
N ASN A 630 -5.58 12.49 -39.63
CA ASN A 630 -4.27 11.84 -39.73
C ASN A 630 -3.98 11.40 -41.18
N ASN A 631 -4.94 10.80 -41.87
CA ASN A 631 -4.79 10.48 -43.29
C ASN A 631 -4.64 11.73 -44.16
N TYR A 632 -5.42 12.80 -43.91
CA TYR A 632 -5.33 14.04 -44.67
C TYR A 632 -3.96 14.71 -44.50
N ASN A 633 -3.43 14.73 -43.27
CA ASN A 633 -2.07 15.21 -42.99
C ASN A 633 -0.99 14.30 -43.61
N TYR A 634 -1.18 12.98 -43.62
CA TYR A 634 -0.25 12.05 -44.28
C TYR A 634 -0.21 12.25 -45.80
N TYR A 635 -1.37 12.39 -46.44
CA TYR A 635 -1.46 12.69 -47.88
C TYR A 635 -0.90 14.08 -48.21
N TYR A 636 -1.13 15.10 -47.39
CA TYR A 636 -0.54 16.44 -47.63
C TYR A 636 0.99 16.43 -47.47
N ASN A 637 1.51 15.86 -46.39
CA ASN A 637 2.95 15.85 -46.11
C ASN A 637 3.77 15.02 -47.11
N ASN A 638 3.18 13.99 -47.73
CA ASN A 638 3.85 13.21 -48.79
C ASN A 638 3.73 13.85 -50.19
N ASN A 639 2.73 14.69 -50.44
CA ASN A 639 2.59 15.39 -51.72
C ASN A 639 3.53 16.62 -51.84
N ASP A 640 4.04 17.15 -50.72
CA ASP A 640 5.05 18.22 -50.72
C ASP A 640 6.47 17.74 -51.10
N THR A 641 6.73 16.42 -51.17
CA THR A 641 8.04 15.87 -51.58
C THR A 641 8.19 15.56 -53.07
N ASP A 642 7.09 15.48 -53.84
CA ASP A 642 7.12 15.05 -55.25
C ASP A 642 7.02 16.19 -56.28
N ASN A 643 7.02 17.47 -55.85
CA ASN A 643 6.89 18.62 -56.77
C ASN A 643 8.17 19.46 -56.95
N HIS A 644 9.31 18.78 -57.03
CA HIS A 644 10.58 19.34 -57.48
C HIS A 644 11.12 18.60 -58.72
N ASN A 645 10.30 18.48 -59.77
CA ASN A 645 10.78 18.27 -61.15
C ASN A 645 9.67 18.50 -62.20
N ASN A 646 9.37 19.76 -62.53
CA ASN A 646 9.17 20.19 -63.93
C ASN A 646 9.07 21.73 -64.04
N HIS A 647 10.17 22.36 -64.46
CA HIS A 647 10.08 23.63 -65.16
C HIS A 647 9.70 23.34 -66.61
N HIS A 648 8.56 23.84 -67.09
CA HIS A 648 8.45 24.51 -68.41
C HIS A 648 7.06 25.18 -68.61
N ASN A 649 7.10 26.52 -68.67
CA ASN A 649 6.41 27.37 -69.64
C ASN A 649 4.92 27.10 -70.02
N HIS A 650 3.98 27.95 -69.55
CA HIS A 650 3.32 28.93 -70.43
C HIS A 650 2.33 29.92 -69.73
N ASN A 651 2.51 31.18 -70.13
CA ASN A 651 1.62 32.36 -70.18
C ASN A 651 0.09 32.28 -69.95
N TYR A 652 -0.43 33.32 -69.24
CA TYR A 652 -1.79 33.92 -69.23
C TYR A 652 -3.00 32.98 -68.93
N ASN A 653 -4.09 33.41 -68.27
CA ASN A 653 -4.68 34.74 -68.21
C ASN A 653 -5.51 34.99 -66.92
N HIS A 654 -5.92 36.24 -66.66
CA HIS A 654 -6.99 36.61 -65.72
C HIS A 654 -8.31 35.83 -66.03
N ASN A 655 -9.24 35.57 -65.11
CA ASN A 655 -9.91 36.59 -64.31
C ASN A 655 -10.82 36.08 -63.17
N HIS A 656 -11.13 37.00 -62.24
CA HIS A 656 -12.38 37.16 -61.48
C HIS A 656 -12.81 36.19 -60.33
N ASN A 657 -12.57 36.72 -59.12
CA ASN A 657 -13.57 37.17 -58.13
C ASN A 657 -13.92 36.33 -56.88
N LYS A 658 -13.61 36.97 -55.74
CA LYS A 658 -14.40 37.10 -54.50
C LYS A 658 -14.56 35.89 -53.56
N LYS A 659 -13.59 35.85 -52.63
CA LYS A 659 -13.80 36.01 -51.18
C LYS A 659 -14.87 35.13 -50.52
N THR A 660 -14.40 34.20 -49.69
CA THR A 660 -14.86 34.17 -48.29
C THR A 660 -13.66 33.92 -47.37
N LYS A 661 -13.50 34.74 -46.32
CA LYS A 661 -12.45 34.56 -45.32
C LYS A 661 -12.83 33.39 -44.41
N MET A 662 -12.00 32.35 -44.32
CA MET A 662 -11.93 31.51 -43.13
C MET A 662 -10.63 31.79 -42.37
N ASN A 663 -10.75 31.91 -41.05
CA ASN A 663 -9.64 32.28 -40.18
C ASN A 663 -8.59 31.15 -40.12
N ARG A 664 -7.32 31.51 -40.29
CA ARG A 664 -6.19 30.64 -39.96
C ARG A 664 -6.18 30.35 -38.46
N PHE A 665 -6.62 29.16 -38.05
CA PHE A 665 -6.23 28.60 -36.76
C PHE A 665 -4.81 28.03 -36.89
N ARG A 666 -3.88 28.58 -36.11
CA ARG A 666 -2.49 28.11 -36.02
C ARG A 666 -2.37 27.27 -34.75
N VAL A 667 -2.45 25.95 -34.90
CA VAL A 667 -2.29 25.00 -33.79
C VAL A 667 -0.86 24.43 -33.84
N TYR A 668 -0.16 24.48 -32.71
CA TYR A 668 1.18 23.93 -32.57
C TYR A 668 1.10 22.41 -32.33
N ALA A 669 1.58 21.61 -33.28
CA ALA A 669 1.76 20.18 -33.07
C ALA A 669 2.95 19.93 -32.12
N THR A 670 2.70 19.28 -30.98
CA THR A 670 3.75 18.82 -30.06
C THR A 670 4.08 17.37 -30.38
N VAL A 671 5.19 17.14 -31.09
CA VAL A 671 5.67 15.79 -31.39
C VAL A 671 6.32 15.19 -30.14
N THR A 672 5.75 14.11 -29.62
CA THR A 672 6.36 13.29 -28.57
C THR A 672 7.13 12.13 -29.20
N LEU A 673 8.46 12.19 -29.11
CA LEU A 673 9.35 11.11 -29.55
C LEU A 673 9.34 9.97 -28.53
N SER A 674 8.61 8.89 -28.84
CA SER A 674 8.68 7.61 -28.14
C SER A 674 9.63 6.67 -28.87
N GLY A 675 10.92 6.69 -28.49
CA GLY A 675 11.91 5.76 -29.04
C GLY A 675 11.76 4.35 -28.48
N THR A 676 11.41 3.38 -29.33
CA THR A 676 11.49 1.95 -29.01
C THR A 676 12.68 1.34 -29.75
N VAL A 677 13.67 0.85 -29.01
CA VAL A 677 14.84 0.16 -29.59
C VAL A 677 14.54 -1.33 -29.67
N ALA A 678 14.42 -1.85 -30.89
CA ALA A 678 14.33 -3.27 -31.16
C ALA A 678 15.71 -3.95 -31.12
N SER A 679 15.73 -5.24 -30.77
CA SER A 679 16.88 -6.13 -30.92
C SER A 679 16.40 -7.57 -31.11
N PRO A 680 17.25 -8.50 -31.58
CA PRO A 680 18.29 -8.36 -32.60
C PRO A 680 18.05 -9.31 -33.79
N ARG A 681 18.79 -9.17 -34.90
CA ARG A 681 18.91 -10.23 -35.92
C ARG A 681 20.34 -10.76 -36.00
N THR A 682 20.44 -12.07 -35.96
CA THR A 682 21.65 -12.89 -36.08
C THR A 682 22.24 -12.86 -37.48
N PHE A 683 23.57 -12.93 -37.59
CA PHE A 683 24.26 -13.47 -38.77
C PHE A 683 25.22 -14.60 -38.33
N HIS A 684 25.34 -15.62 -39.18
CA HIS A 684 26.13 -16.83 -38.90
C HIS A 684 27.64 -16.59 -38.98
N ALA A 685 28.38 -17.35 -38.17
CA ALA A 685 29.79 -17.67 -38.41
C ALA A 685 29.90 -19.11 -38.96
N CYS A 686 30.94 -19.41 -39.76
CA CYS A 686 31.35 -20.79 -40.03
C CYS A 686 32.81 -20.87 -40.49
N LYS A 687 33.47 -22.00 -40.15
CA LYS A 687 34.81 -22.48 -40.60
C LYS A 687 36.02 -21.72 -40.03
N LEU A 688 37.15 -22.32 -39.62
CA LEU A 688 37.69 -23.71 -39.44
C LEU A 688 38.93 -23.56 -38.48
N SER A 689 39.57 -24.53 -37.79
CA SER A 689 39.27 -25.92 -37.34
C SER A 689 40.50 -26.55 -36.66
N HIS A 690 40.31 -27.61 -35.86
CA HIS A 690 41.34 -28.60 -35.40
C HIS A 690 42.47 -28.08 -34.46
N ASP A 691 43.12 -28.86 -33.57
CA ASP A 691 42.77 -30.15 -32.92
C ASP A 691 43.68 -30.43 -31.69
N PHE A 692 43.24 -31.40 -30.86
CA PHE A 692 43.93 -32.29 -29.88
C PHE A 692 45.42 -32.11 -29.48
N GLY A 693 45.72 -32.44 -28.20
CA GLY A 693 47.03 -32.98 -27.77
C GLY A 693 47.31 -32.96 -26.26
N SER A 694 47.65 -34.10 -25.64
CA SER A 694 47.73 -34.27 -24.17
C SER A 694 49.07 -34.79 -23.60
N ALA A 695 49.58 -34.14 -22.52
CA ALA A 695 50.48 -34.66 -21.45
C ALA A 695 51.89 -35.21 -21.87
N PRO A 696 52.84 -35.59 -20.96
CA PRO A 696 52.90 -35.53 -19.47
C PRO A 696 54.19 -34.86 -18.89
N ALA A 697 54.47 -35.03 -17.58
CA ALA A 697 55.59 -34.43 -16.80
C ALA A 697 56.87 -35.32 -16.72
N PRO A 698 58.04 -34.82 -16.22
CA PRO A 698 58.35 -34.88 -14.77
C PRO A 698 59.24 -33.74 -14.17
N LYS A 699 59.51 -33.82 -12.85
CA LYS A 699 60.42 -32.99 -11.99
C LYS A 699 61.89 -33.54 -12.04
N PRO A 700 62.96 -33.00 -11.36
CA PRO A 700 63.00 -32.03 -10.23
C PRO A 700 64.17 -31.00 -10.18
N ALA A 701 64.30 -30.34 -9.02
CA ALA A 701 65.50 -29.73 -8.38
C ALA A 701 65.56 -28.19 -8.23
N GLN A 702 66.04 -27.78 -7.04
CA GLN A 702 66.20 -26.40 -6.52
C GLN A 702 67.63 -25.89 -6.87
N GLN A 703 68.08 -24.64 -6.68
CA GLN A 703 67.56 -23.44 -6.01
C GLN A 703 68.42 -22.23 -6.46
N GLN A 704 67.83 -21.05 -6.71
CA GLN A 704 68.51 -19.76 -6.46
C GLN A 704 67.49 -18.64 -6.35
N GLN A 705 67.40 -18.00 -5.18
CA GLN A 705 66.47 -16.92 -4.91
C GLN A 705 67.00 -15.59 -5.46
N ASN A 706 66.48 -15.17 -6.60
CA ASN A 706 66.46 -13.75 -6.97
C ASN A 706 65.08 -13.19 -6.63
N ASN A 707 65.02 -12.22 -5.71
CA ASN A 707 63.80 -11.46 -5.42
C ASN A 707 63.54 -10.44 -6.53
N THR A 708 63.19 -10.92 -7.71
CA THR A 708 62.67 -10.10 -8.79
C THR A 708 61.22 -9.77 -8.46
N ILE A 709 60.93 -8.56 -7.97
CA ILE A 709 59.55 -8.08 -7.83
C ILE A 709 58.97 -7.99 -9.25
N ALA A 710 57.89 -8.73 -9.53
CA ALA A 710 57.30 -8.74 -10.85
C ALA A 710 56.68 -7.36 -11.16
N ALA A 711 56.81 -6.90 -12.42
CA ALA A 711 56.22 -5.62 -12.84
C ALA A 711 54.69 -5.56 -12.57
N ALA A 712 54.02 -6.71 -12.67
CA ALA A 712 52.59 -6.86 -12.34
C ALA A 712 52.26 -6.59 -10.86
N ASP A 713 53.15 -6.90 -9.92
CA ASP A 713 52.94 -6.62 -8.48
C ASP A 713 53.04 -5.12 -8.19
N ILE A 714 53.99 -4.45 -8.85
CA ILE A 714 54.16 -2.99 -8.78
C ILE A 714 52.94 -2.29 -9.39
N GLU A 715 52.47 -2.75 -10.56
CA GLU A 715 51.27 -2.19 -11.19
C GLU A 715 50.01 -2.43 -10.34
N SER A 716 49.88 -3.59 -9.69
CA SER A 716 48.81 -3.88 -8.74
C SER A 716 48.83 -2.94 -7.52
N ASP A 717 49.99 -2.73 -6.91
CA ASP A 717 50.13 -1.84 -5.74
C ASP A 717 49.95 -0.36 -6.13
N VAL A 718 50.33 0.06 -7.35
CA VAL A 718 50.04 1.41 -7.90
C VAL A 718 48.54 1.60 -8.15
N GLN A 719 47.84 0.61 -8.72
CA GLN A 719 46.38 0.69 -8.91
C GLN A 719 45.62 0.77 -7.57
N LYS A 720 46.04 -0.01 -6.56
CA LYS A 720 45.48 0.06 -5.19
C LYS A 720 45.73 1.44 -4.57
N LEU A 721 46.94 1.99 -4.71
CA LEU A 721 47.28 3.32 -4.20
C LEU A 721 46.44 4.41 -4.89
N ALA A 722 46.30 4.37 -6.22
CA ALA A 722 45.46 5.31 -6.96
C ALA A 722 43.98 5.25 -6.55
N ALA A 723 43.45 4.05 -6.31
CA ALA A 723 42.09 3.86 -5.80
C ALA A 723 41.90 4.43 -4.37
N LEU A 724 42.87 4.19 -3.48
CA LEU A 724 42.88 4.73 -2.12
C LEU A 724 42.97 6.26 -2.11
N VAL A 725 43.89 6.84 -2.89
CA VAL A 725 44.06 8.30 -3.01
C VAL A 725 42.81 8.95 -3.61
N LYS A 726 42.20 8.36 -4.65
CA LYS A 726 40.95 8.86 -5.24
C LYS A 726 39.78 8.77 -4.25
N SER A 727 39.70 7.71 -3.46
CA SER A 727 38.68 7.55 -2.41
C SER A 727 38.88 8.52 -1.25
N ALA A 728 40.13 8.77 -0.84
CA ALA A 728 40.46 9.73 0.21
C ALA A 728 40.18 11.17 -0.25
N ARG A 729 40.61 11.54 -1.46
CA ARG A 729 40.35 12.86 -2.06
C ARG A 729 38.85 13.14 -2.20
N ALA A 730 38.06 12.17 -2.66
CA ALA A 730 36.60 12.28 -2.72
C ALA A 730 35.94 12.40 -1.33
N ALA A 731 36.57 11.87 -0.27
CA ALA A 731 36.11 12.07 1.11
C ALA A 731 36.48 13.48 1.63
N THR A 732 37.69 13.96 1.35
CA THR A 732 38.14 15.32 1.74
C THR A 732 37.35 16.40 1.01
N GLU A 733 37.13 16.27 -0.31
CA GLU A 733 36.33 17.22 -1.09
C GLU A 733 34.86 17.25 -0.64
N ARG A 734 34.31 16.14 -0.13
CA ARG A 734 32.98 16.10 0.53
C ARG A 734 32.95 16.86 1.86
N ILE A 735 34.06 16.90 2.60
CA ILE A 735 34.19 17.61 3.88
C ILE A 735 34.39 19.10 3.63
N GLU A 736 35.33 19.50 2.75
CA GLU A 736 35.56 20.91 2.40
C GLU A 736 34.30 21.57 1.81
N GLY A 737 33.56 20.84 0.96
CA GLY A 737 32.30 21.31 0.38
C GLY A 737 31.15 21.51 1.36
N HIS A 738 31.25 20.99 2.60
CA HIS A 738 30.23 21.17 3.66
C HIS A 738 30.58 22.25 4.69
N VAL A 739 31.86 22.59 4.85
CA VAL A 739 32.32 23.52 5.92
C VAL A 739 32.61 24.92 5.38
N GLY A 740 32.78 25.09 4.06
CA GLY A 740 32.95 26.41 3.43
C GLY A 740 34.32 27.06 3.66
N VAL A 741 35.28 26.33 4.26
CA VAL A 741 36.66 26.75 4.47
C VAL A 741 37.59 25.77 3.76
N ARG A 742 38.31 26.24 2.75
CA ARG A 742 39.39 25.47 2.11
C ARG A 742 40.66 25.54 2.97
N GLY A 743 41.28 24.38 3.22
CA GLY A 743 42.70 24.34 3.65
C GLY A 743 43.05 24.41 5.15
N CYS A 744 42.10 24.30 6.09
CA CYS A 744 42.39 24.41 7.54
C CYS A 744 42.03 23.17 8.40
N ILE A 745 41.96 21.96 7.82
CA ILE A 745 41.69 20.72 8.59
C ILE A 745 42.70 19.63 8.22
N VAL A 746 43.94 19.76 8.72
CA VAL A 746 44.92 18.66 8.67
C VAL A 746 45.57 18.43 10.05
N ASP A 747 46.04 19.48 10.73
CA ASP A 747 46.85 19.29 11.95
C ASP A 747 46.01 19.11 13.25
N ASP A 748 45.02 19.95 13.52
CA ASP A 748 44.24 19.85 14.78
C ASP A 748 43.19 18.72 14.82
N GLY A 749 42.84 18.16 13.66
CA GLY A 749 41.87 17.05 13.56
C GLY A 749 42.32 15.78 14.30
N ARG A 750 43.62 15.61 14.53
CA ARG A 750 44.19 14.41 15.19
C ARG A 750 43.89 14.31 16.70
N LYS A 751 43.64 15.43 17.39
CA LYS A 751 43.57 15.44 18.88
C LYS A 751 42.16 15.30 19.46
N LEU A 752 41.11 15.65 18.73
CA LEU A 752 39.71 15.65 19.25
C LEU A 752 38.81 14.52 18.69
N ALA A 753 39.21 13.82 17.63
CA ALA A 753 38.34 12.87 16.92
C ALA A 753 38.31 11.44 17.51
N GLY A 754 39.35 11.00 18.21
CA GLY A 754 39.57 9.57 18.56
C GLY A 754 38.45 8.87 19.38
N PRO A 755 37.80 9.53 20.36
CA PRO A 755 36.69 8.94 21.12
C PRO A 755 35.33 9.10 20.45
N LEU A 756 35.06 10.27 19.85
CA LEU A 756 33.74 10.61 19.32
C LEU A 756 33.37 9.71 18.15
N TYR A 757 34.27 9.51 17.18
CA TYR A 757 33.99 8.70 15.98
C TYR A 757 33.74 7.21 16.29
N ARG A 758 34.36 6.66 17.35
CA ARG A 758 34.11 5.28 17.81
C ARG A 758 32.73 5.09 18.43
N ALA A 759 32.10 6.15 18.95
CA ALA A 759 30.78 6.08 19.58
C ALA A 759 29.60 6.16 18.60
N ILE A 760 29.84 6.55 17.33
CA ILE A 760 28.79 6.81 16.32
C ILE A 760 28.78 5.80 15.15
N GLY A 761 29.61 4.76 15.18
CA GLY A 761 29.53 3.66 14.21
C GLY A 761 29.97 4.01 12.77
N PHE A 762 30.85 5.00 12.59
CA PHE A 762 31.50 5.24 11.31
C PHE A 762 32.51 4.13 10.98
N ASP A 763 32.66 3.79 9.69
CA ASP A 763 33.74 2.91 9.21
C ASP A 763 35.10 3.54 9.59
N VAL A 764 35.81 2.88 10.49
CA VAL A 764 37.00 3.40 11.19
C VAL A 764 38.20 3.60 10.24
N ASN A 765 38.09 3.15 9.00
CA ASN A 765 39.22 2.92 8.12
C ASN A 765 39.69 4.11 7.28
N VAL A 766 39.20 5.36 7.41
CA VAL A 766 39.76 6.47 6.60
C VAL A 766 41.22 6.76 6.97
N PHE A 767 41.53 6.89 8.26
CA PHE A 767 42.92 7.07 8.71
C PHE A 767 43.76 5.82 8.44
N GLN A 768 43.21 4.62 8.65
CA GLN A 768 43.89 3.36 8.34
C GLN A 768 44.14 3.18 6.82
N LYS A 769 43.29 3.74 5.95
CA LYS A 769 43.51 3.79 4.49
C LYS A 769 44.60 4.80 4.11
N VAL A 770 44.72 5.92 4.83
CA VAL A 770 45.83 6.88 4.67
C VAL A 770 47.16 6.28 5.17
N ASP A 771 47.17 5.66 6.34
CA ASP A 771 48.35 4.97 6.89
C ASP A 771 48.78 3.81 5.97
N ASN A 772 47.84 3.01 5.45
CA ASN A 772 48.12 1.96 4.47
C ASN A 772 48.64 2.55 3.14
N ALA A 773 48.11 3.68 2.67
CA ALA A 773 48.62 4.37 1.50
C ALA A 773 50.07 4.87 1.71
N ASP A 774 50.39 5.41 2.89
CA ASP A 774 51.76 5.82 3.25
C ASP A 774 52.73 4.64 3.44
N VAL A 775 52.23 3.48 3.90
CA VAL A 775 53.00 2.23 3.95
C VAL A 775 53.28 1.72 2.54
N ILE A 776 52.29 1.72 1.64
CA ILE A 776 52.48 1.35 0.22
C ILE A 776 53.42 2.34 -0.48
N ARG A 777 53.28 3.66 -0.23
CA ARG A 777 54.16 4.71 -0.76
C ARG A 777 55.61 4.50 -0.31
N ARG A 778 55.84 4.18 0.97
CA ARG A 778 57.17 3.83 1.51
C ARG A 778 57.73 2.53 0.94
N LYS A 779 56.90 1.49 0.78
CA LYS A 779 57.28 0.19 0.19
C LYS A 779 57.67 0.33 -1.29
N LEU A 780 56.94 1.13 -2.06
CA LEU A 780 57.30 1.49 -3.43
C LEU A 780 58.63 2.28 -3.45
N ALA A 781 58.76 3.34 -2.64
CA ALA A 781 59.99 4.12 -2.55
C ALA A 781 61.23 3.28 -2.16
N SER A 782 61.10 2.32 -1.24
CA SER A 782 62.20 1.42 -0.89
C SER A 782 62.57 0.45 -2.02
N SER A 783 61.58 -0.01 -2.80
CA SER A 783 61.80 -0.96 -3.92
C SER A 783 62.56 -0.33 -5.08
N PHE A 784 62.50 1.00 -5.23
CA PHE A 784 63.27 1.75 -6.23
C PHE A 784 64.59 2.33 -5.69
N SER A 785 64.87 2.22 -4.39
CA SER A 785 66.14 2.67 -3.80
C SER A 785 67.28 1.66 -3.97
N SER A 786 66.97 0.38 -4.23
CA SER A 786 67.94 -0.59 -4.75
C SER A 786 68.13 -0.34 -6.24
N LYS A 787 69.38 -0.14 -6.70
CA LYS A 787 69.72 0.10 -8.12
C LYS A 787 69.22 -1.03 -9.02
N VAL A 788 68.07 -0.83 -9.65
CA VAL A 788 67.61 -1.64 -10.79
C VAL A 788 68.02 -0.88 -12.05
N GLU A 789 69.06 -1.35 -12.75
CA GLU A 789 69.34 -0.90 -14.11
C GLU A 789 68.23 -1.42 -15.04
N VAL A 790 67.29 -0.54 -15.39
CA VAL A 790 66.26 -0.84 -16.40
C VAL A 790 66.89 -0.76 -17.78
N LYS A 791 67.45 -1.87 -18.27
CA LYS A 791 67.83 -2.04 -19.68
C LYS A 791 66.61 -2.47 -20.49
N GLY A 792 66.12 -1.57 -21.35
CA GLY A 792 65.09 -1.87 -22.34
C GLY A 792 64.22 -0.67 -22.68
N GLU A 793 64.39 -0.11 -23.88
CA GLU A 793 63.44 0.83 -24.45
C GLU A 793 62.14 0.07 -24.81
N GLY A 794 61.00 0.49 -24.25
CA GLY A 794 59.71 -0.15 -24.54
C GLY A 794 58.59 0.23 -23.57
N GLU A 795 58.68 -0.22 -22.31
CA GLU A 795 57.59 -0.08 -21.34
C GLU A 795 57.97 0.55 -19.99
N GLY A 796 59.22 0.39 -19.53
CA GLY A 796 59.67 0.95 -18.24
C GLY A 796 59.54 2.48 -18.14
N GLY A 797 59.70 3.19 -19.26
CA GLY A 797 59.53 4.66 -19.33
C GLY A 797 58.09 5.10 -19.04
N LYS A 798 57.08 4.39 -19.57
CA LYS A 798 55.66 4.73 -19.36
C LYS A 798 55.21 4.54 -17.91
N VAL A 799 55.82 3.59 -17.20
CA VAL A 799 55.57 3.37 -15.75
C VAL A 799 56.18 4.50 -14.92
N LEU A 800 57.40 4.94 -15.24
CA LEU A 800 58.04 6.10 -14.61
C LEU A 800 57.30 7.43 -14.86
N GLU A 801 56.76 7.60 -16.06
CA GLU A 801 56.00 8.80 -16.44
C GLU A 801 54.65 8.87 -15.71
N ARG A 802 53.89 7.77 -15.68
CA ARG A 802 52.66 7.65 -14.86
C ARG A 802 52.92 7.80 -13.36
N LEU A 803 54.09 7.40 -12.85
CA LEU A 803 54.44 7.60 -11.44
C LEU A 803 54.71 9.08 -11.11
N ARG A 804 55.21 9.89 -12.06
CA ARG A 804 55.29 11.36 -11.88
C ARG A 804 53.94 12.05 -11.88
N GLU A 805 52.93 11.50 -12.55
CA GLU A 805 51.54 12.01 -12.49
C GLU A 805 50.83 11.67 -11.16
N VAL A 806 51.33 10.70 -10.40
CA VAL A 806 50.74 10.20 -9.14
C VAL A 806 51.43 10.78 -7.88
N GLN A 807 52.66 11.29 -8.01
CA GLN A 807 53.50 11.73 -6.88
C GLN A 807 53.14 13.12 -6.33
#